data_AF-A0AAD8X628-F1
#
_entry.id   AF-A0AAD8X628-F1
#
_cell.length_a   1.000
_cell.length_b   1.000
_cell.length_c   1.000
_cell.angle_alpha   90.00
_cell.angle_beta   90.00
_cell.angle_gamma   90.00
#
_symmetry.space_group_name_H-M   'P 1'
#
loop_
_entity.id
_entity.type
_entity.pdbx_description
1 polymer ?
#
loop_
_entity_poly.entity_id
_entity_poly.type
_entity_poly.pdbx_seq_one_letter_code
_entity_poly.pdbx_strand_id
1 'polypeptide(L)'
;MEAQEIAAAARSFSAMARIVGPDPKAVKMRRHAFHHHQSGSTTLSASAILLPPGALSEPPPLLSRVCAAHRHAGGLALTAASLVEPFLVAEQRDSPSEELHPRLVPEARLDVLVEREESGYIRDGDSGAPQWLSAQLLAMVDVPASADSVLSLLTYDGSLIGSSSWDVGWSLADVNQKQVENDVRSSLESNRKNVYAESVEPSMLAKSATRIAILGVSALTSNNAGHINVSPMPQRGDSLLVVGSPFGILSPFHFFNSISVGAVANCLPPGTVRSSLLMADIHCLPGMEGAPVFDKNSCLVGMLMKPLRQRGNSIQVQLVITWDGICTAWSSNKLEEVEQVSNELLDDNNADSTIVESCGMDNHRRLISNSANGLNLYSTPPSVRNAISSVVLVTVGDTSWASGILLNKNGLVLTNAHLLEPWRFGRTSPLGLENKTTSLAGEYLPEEESKLLQSQQCTLSNEDAIKHEVSLFSLGFKREKRISVRLDHGEKQTWYSASVVFVSKGPHDVALLQMEKVAIELCAIRPEFVCPAAGSSVYVIGHGLLGPRSGLGSSLSSGVVSKVIKIPSAQHSQLPSTSETDNMDMPVMLQTTAAVHPGASGGVLVNSHGQMVGLITSNAKHGGGSTIPRLNFSIPCKSLEMVFKYSENEDSTILEQLDKPNELLSSVWALAKAPSSIPFLSSPPEKSREAKVLEFSKFLAEQEEGLKSGNDIVPFLRHKIPSKI
;
A
#
# COMPACT_ATOMS: atom_id res chain seq x y z
N MET A 1 -8.63 22.65 4.11
CA MET A 1 -8.24 21.89 5.31
C MET A 1 -6.87 21.27 5.08
N GLU A 2 -6.14 21.01 6.15
CA GLU A 2 -4.90 20.24 6.06
C GLU A 2 -5.23 18.77 5.72
N ALA A 3 -4.31 18.06 5.05
CA ALA A 3 -4.55 16.68 4.62
C ALA A 3 -4.87 15.73 5.80
N GLN A 4 -4.36 16.01 7.00
CA GLN A 4 -4.69 15.26 8.22
C GLN A 4 -6.14 15.44 8.68
N GLU A 5 -6.71 16.64 8.55
CA GLU A 5 -8.11 16.93 8.93
C GLU A 5 -9.06 16.24 7.95
N ILE A 6 -8.73 16.30 6.66
CA ILE A 6 -9.46 15.61 5.60
C ILE A 6 -9.41 14.10 5.83
N ALA A 7 -8.23 13.56 6.15
CA ALA A 7 -8.08 12.14 6.45
C ALA A 7 -8.90 11.70 7.66
N ALA A 8 -8.92 12.49 8.74
CA ALA A 8 -9.71 12.19 9.93
C ALA A 8 -11.22 12.11 9.60
N ALA A 9 -11.75 13.08 8.85
CA ALA A 9 -13.14 13.07 8.41
C ALA A 9 -13.44 11.92 7.42
N ALA A 10 -12.52 11.63 6.50
CA ALA A 10 -12.66 10.61 5.47
C ALA A 10 -12.74 9.18 6.03
N ARG A 11 -12.11 8.91 7.19
CA ARG A 11 -12.10 7.57 7.82
C ARG A 11 -13.50 7.07 8.16
N SER A 12 -14.40 7.95 8.60
CA SER A 12 -15.80 7.58 8.92
C SER A 12 -16.60 7.12 7.69
N PHE A 13 -16.13 7.43 6.48
CA PHE A 13 -16.76 7.07 5.21
C PHE A 13 -15.92 6.08 4.39
N SER A 14 -14.85 5.51 4.97
CA SER A 14 -13.98 4.54 4.33
C SER A 14 -14.11 3.18 5.02
N ALA A 15 -14.19 2.13 4.22
CA ALA A 15 -14.25 0.76 4.70
C ALA A 15 -13.44 -0.19 3.80
N MET A 16 -13.29 -1.43 4.27
CA MET A 16 -12.75 -2.52 3.46
C MET A 16 -13.79 -3.62 3.32
N ALA A 17 -14.19 -3.93 2.10
CA ALA A 17 -15.08 -5.05 1.81
C ALA A 17 -14.26 -6.31 1.51
N ARG A 18 -14.73 -7.47 1.98
CA ARG A 18 -14.21 -8.78 1.59
C ARG A 18 -15.33 -9.71 1.19
N ILE A 19 -15.01 -10.64 0.29
CA ILE A 19 -15.85 -11.79 -0.02
C ILE A 19 -15.04 -13.07 0.21
N VAL A 20 -15.62 -14.03 0.90
CA VAL A 20 -15.09 -15.38 1.10
C VAL A 20 -16.03 -16.35 0.42
N GLY A 21 -15.55 -17.28 -0.38
CA GLY A 21 -16.42 -18.30 -0.97
C GLY A 21 -15.69 -19.47 -1.61
N PRO A 22 -16.44 -20.50 -2.04
CA PRO A 22 -15.85 -21.72 -2.57
C PRO A 22 -15.15 -21.47 -3.92
N ASP A 23 -13.91 -21.96 -4.03
CA ASP A 23 -13.06 -21.93 -5.22
C ASP A 23 -12.13 -23.18 -5.27
N PRO A 24 -12.70 -24.40 -5.37
CA PRO A 24 -11.92 -25.64 -5.27
C PRO A 24 -10.89 -25.79 -6.39
N LYS A 25 -11.11 -25.13 -7.53
CA LYS A 25 -10.21 -25.14 -8.69
C LYS A 25 -9.31 -23.91 -8.76
N ALA A 26 -9.37 -23.01 -7.76
CA ALA A 26 -8.58 -21.79 -7.73
C ALA A 26 -8.72 -20.97 -9.03
N VAL A 27 -9.92 -20.93 -9.62
CA VAL A 27 -10.19 -20.24 -10.89
C VAL A 27 -10.60 -18.80 -10.62
N LYS A 28 -11.35 -18.56 -9.53
CA LYS A 28 -11.87 -17.24 -9.19
C LYS A 28 -10.76 -16.27 -8.80
N MET A 29 -9.67 -16.80 -8.24
CA MET A 29 -8.51 -15.99 -7.88
C MET A 29 -7.61 -15.57 -9.06
N ARG A 30 -7.68 -16.24 -10.23
CA ARG A 30 -6.70 -16.07 -11.33
C ARG A 30 -6.64 -14.67 -11.94
N ARG A 31 -7.73 -13.90 -11.84
CA ARG A 31 -7.80 -12.51 -12.33
C ARG A 31 -7.59 -11.46 -11.22
N HIS A 32 -7.30 -11.91 -10.00
CA HIS A 32 -7.10 -11.06 -8.84
C HIS A 32 -5.65 -11.16 -8.34
N ALA A 33 -4.99 -10.01 -8.43
CA ALA A 33 -3.60 -9.81 -8.05
C ALA A 33 -3.29 -10.26 -6.61
N PHE A 34 -4.25 -10.02 -5.70
CA PHE A 34 -4.13 -10.31 -4.27
C PHE A 34 -5.37 -11.05 -3.82
N HIS A 35 -5.15 -12.23 -3.24
CA HIS A 35 -6.18 -13.12 -2.77
C HIS A 35 -5.59 -13.99 -1.65
N HIS A 36 -6.46 -14.51 -0.78
CA HIS A 36 -6.12 -15.59 0.13
C HIS A 36 -6.82 -16.86 -0.36
N HIS A 37 -6.08 -17.91 -0.71
CA HIS A 37 -6.65 -19.22 -1.03
C HIS A 37 -6.25 -20.23 0.05
N GLN A 38 -7.25 -20.85 0.67
CA GLN A 38 -7.03 -21.90 1.66
C GLN A 38 -8.10 -22.97 1.55
N SER A 39 -7.67 -24.23 1.47
CA SER A 39 -8.56 -25.41 1.49
C SER A 39 -9.72 -25.36 0.48
N GLY A 40 -9.47 -24.80 -0.71
CA GLY A 40 -10.51 -24.67 -1.75
C GLY A 40 -11.50 -23.53 -1.53
N SER A 41 -11.20 -22.60 -0.63
CA SER A 41 -11.92 -21.33 -0.45
C SER A 41 -11.01 -20.17 -0.85
N THR A 42 -11.58 -19.17 -1.54
CA THR A 42 -10.88 -17.93 -1.92
C THR A 42 -11.49 -16.76 -1.18
N THR A 43 -10.62 -15.89 -0.64
CA THR A 43 -10.99 -14.57 -0.12
C THR A 43 -10.40 -13.47 -0.99
N LEU A 44 -11.25 -12.53 -1.40
CA LEU A 44 -10.87 -11.29 -2.09
C LEU A 44 -11.20 -10.09 -1.21
N SER A 45 -10.48 -8.98 -1.39
CA SER A 45 -10.74 -7.72 -0.71
C SER A 45 -10.63 -6.52 -1.63
N ALA A 46 -11.44 -5.51 -1.38
CA ALA A 46 -11.39 -4.20 -2.02
C ALA A 46 -11.74 -3.11 -0.99
N SER A 47 -11.49 -1.86 -1.33
CA SER A 47 -11.93 -0.72 -0.52
C SER A 47 -13.40 -0.41 -0.82
N ALA A 48 -14.06 0.31 0.08
CA ALA A 48 -15.45 0.68 -0.08
C ALA A 48 -15.73 2.08 0.47
N ILE A 49 -16.66 2.78 -0.18
CA ILE A 49 -17.29 3.99 0.36
C ILE A 49 -18.36 3.53 1.35
N LEU A 50 -18.24 3.95 2.61
CA LEU A 50 -19.21 3.68 3.65
C LEU A 50 -20.22 4.84 3.74
N LEU A 51 -21.51 4.51 3.64
CA LEU A 51 -22.61 5.46 3.73
C LEU A 51 -23.56 5.02 4.86
N PRO A 52 -23.31 5.45 6.10
CA PRO A 52 -24.28 5.27 7.17
C PRO A 52 -25.65 5.88 6.83
N PRO A 53 -26.74 5.43 7.46
CA PRO A 53 -28.06 6.03 7.26
C PRO A 53 -28.03 7.54 7.56
N GLY A 54 -28.46 8.37 6.60
CA GLY A 54 -28.46 9.83 6.73
C GLY A 54 -27.13 10.52 6.40
N ALA A 55 -26.11 9.80 5.91
CA ALA A 55 -24.81 10.38 5.56
C ALA A 55 -24.91 11.44 4.45
N LEU A 56 -25.80 11.25 3.47
CA LEU A 56 -26.03 12.17 2.36
C LEU A 56 -27.32 12.96 2.59
N SER A 57 -27.28 14.28 2.41
CA SER A 57 -28.47 15.16 2.46
C SER A 57 -29.50 14.77 1.41
N GLU A 58 -29.02 14.46 0.20
CA GLU A 58 -29.83 14.07 -0.94
C GLU A 58 -29.28 12.76 -1.51
N PRO A 59 -29.69 11.59 -0.97
CA PRO A 59 -29.26 10.32 -1.51
C PRO A 59 -29.85 10.13 -2.92
N PRO A 60 -29.07 9.58 -3.88
CA PRO A 60 -29.59 9.31 -5.20
C PRO A 60 -30.82 8.38 -5.19
N PRO A 61 -31.83 8.60 -6.03
CA PRO A 61 -33.08 7.83 -6.01
C PRO A 61 -32.90 6.32 -6.12
N LEU A 62 -31.88 5.87 -6.85
CA LEU A 62 -31.58 4.44 -6.97
C LEU A 62 -31.21 3.80 -5.63
N LEU A 63 -30.44 4.47 -4.77
CA LEU A 63 -30.09 3.93 -3.45
C LEU A 63 -31.36 3.70 -2.62
N SER A 64 -32.27 4.67 -2.61
CA SER A 64 -33.56 4.55 -1.92
C SER A 64 -34.42 3.42 -2.50
N ARG A 65 -34.44 3.25 -3.83
CA ARG A 65 -35.17 2.15 -4.50
C ARG A 65 -34.59 0.78 -4.18
N VAL A 66 -33.26 0.64 -4.20
CA VAL A 66 -32.57 -0.61 -3.85
C VAL A 66 -32.83 -0.97 -2.39
N CYS A 67 -32.72 -0.01 -1.47
CA CYS A 67 -33.06 -0.20 -0.07
C CYS A 67 -34.53 -0.63 0.10
N ALA A 68 -35.47 0.02 -0.59
CA ALA A 68 -36.90 -0.31 -0.52
C ALA A 68 -37.20 -1.71 -1.07
N ALA A 69 -36.61 -2.08 -2.21
CA ALA A 69 -36.80 -3.39 -2.85
C ALA A 69 -36.35 -4.54 -1.94
N HIS A 70 -35.24 -4.35 -1.22
CA HIS A 70 -34.69 -5.35 -0.30
C HIS A 70 -35.16 -5.18 1.15
N ARG A 71 -36.04 -4.22 1.44
CA ARG A 71 -36.47 -3.82 2.81
C ARG A 71 -35.28 -3.59 3.75
N HIS A 72 -34.19 -3.02 3.22
CA HIS A 72 -32.96 -2.75 3.95
C HIS A 72 -33.02 -1.37 4.61
N ALA A 73 -32.83 -1.33 5.93
CA ALA A 73 -32.85 -0.10 6.74
C ALA A 73 -31.49 0.26 7.36
N GLY A 74 -30.46 -0.57 7.15
CA GLY A 74 -29.10 -0.29 7.62
C GLY A 74 -28.32 0.62 6.67
N GLY A 75 -27.07 0.91 7.01
CA GLY A 75 -26.17 1.65 6.13
C GLY A 75 -25.77 0.85 4.89
N LEU A 76 -25.12 1.55 3.96
CA LEU A 76 -24.66 1.03 2.67
C LEU A 76 -23.14 1.07 2.56
N ALA A 77 -22.57 0.17 1.78
CA ALA A 77 -21.19 0.24 1.33
C ALA A 77 -21.13 0.07 -0.20
N LEU A 78 -20.41 0.96 -0.89
CA LEU A 78 -20.23 0.90 -2.34
C LEU A 78 -18.79 0.46 -2.62
N THR A 79 -18.61 -0.56 -3.46
CA THR A 79 -17.28 -1.07 -3.83
C THR A 79 -17.22 -1.43 -5.31
N ALA A 80 -16.03 -1.73 -5.82
CA ALA A 80 -15.86 -2.18 -7.20
C ALA A 80 -16.53 -3.55 -7.40
N ALA A 81 -17.37 -3.69 -8.43
CA ALA A 81 -18.10 -4.94 -8.68
C ALA A 81 -17.18 -6.15 -8.93
N SER A 82 -15.96 -5.90 -9.41
CA SER A 82 -14.95 -6.94 -9.57
C SER A 82 -14.65 -7.71 -8.28
N LEU A 83 -14.97 -7.18 -7.09
CA LEU A 83 -14.89 -7.93 -5.83
C LEU A 83 -15.84 -9.13 -5.83
N VAL A 84 -17.08 -8.96 -6.30
CA VAL A 84 -18.17 -9.94 -6.16
C VAL A 84 -18.43 -10.74 -7.44
N GLU A 85 -18.10 -10.21 -8.61
CA GLU A 85 -18.28 -10.85 -9.92
C GLU A 85 -17.78 -12.32 -9.99
N PRO A 86 -16.62 -12.70 -9.40
CA PRO A 86 -16.15 -14.08 -9.44
C PRO A 86 -17.04 -15.08 -8.67
N PHE A 87 -17.90 -14.58 -7.78
CA PHE A 87 -18.76 -15.36 -6.89
C PHE A 87 -20.23 -15.28 -7.26
N LEU A 88 -20.59 -14.71 -8.41
CA LEU A 88 -21.95 -14.78 -8.93
C LEU A 88 -22.29 -16.19 -9.42
N VAL A 89 -23.58 -16.52 -9.42
CA VAL A 89 -24.09 -17.74 -10.05
C VAL A 89 -23.81 -17.74 -11.56
N ALA A 90 -23.63 -18.93 -12.16
CA ALA A 90 -23.14 -19.06 -13.53
C ALA A 90 -24.04 -18.35 -14.56
N GLU A 91 -25.36 -18.38 -14.34
CA GLU A 91 -26.36 -17.77 -15.22
C GLU A 91 -26.16 -16.25 -15.35
N GLN A 92 -25.74 -15.59 -14.25
CA GLN A 92 -25.50 -14.14 -14.22
C GLN A 92 -24.06 -13.77 -14.58
N ARG A 93 -23.14 -14.74 -14.60
CA ARG A 93 -21.75 -14.54 -15.00
C ARG A 93 -21.60 -14.42 -16.52
N ASP A 94 -22.33 -15.26 -17.24
CA ASP A 94 -22.25 -15.38 -18.70
C ASP A 94 -23.23 -14.43 -19.42
N SER A 95 -24.16 -13.81 -18.69
CA SER A 95 -25.10 -12.80 -19.18
C SER A 95 -25.41 -11.81 -18.06
N PRO A 96 -24.64 -10.71 -17.94
CA PRO A 96 -24.92 -9.67 -16.95
C PRO A 96 -26.13 -8.85 -17.41
N SER A 97 -27.33 -9.41 -17.32
CA SER A 97 -28.58 -8.66 -17.44
C SER A 97 -28.69 -7.67 -16.26
N GLU A 98 -29.36 -6.54 -16.50
CA GLU A 98 -29.67 -5.49 -15.51
C GLU A 98 -30.65 -6.00 -14.44
N GLU A 99 -30.25 -7.00 -13.66
CA GLU A 99 -31.09 -7.56 -12.61
C GLU A 99 -30.77 -6.90 -11.27
N LEU A 100 -31.79 -6.25 -10.70
CA LEU A 100 -31.82 -5.66 -9.35
C LEU A 100 -31.61 -6.69 -8.21
N HIS A 101 -31.33 -7.96 -8.53
CA HIS A 101 -31.18 -9.06 -7.58
C HIS A 101 -29.99 -9.98 -7.97
N PRO A 102 -28.74 -9.50 -7.86
CA PRO A 102 -27.57 -10.34 -8.07
C PRO A 102 -27.53 -11.47 -7.02
N ARG A 103 -27.18 -12.68 -7.45
CA ARG A 103 -27.12 -13.88 -6.60
C ARG A 103 -25.70 -14.38 -6.51
N LEU A 104 -25.18 -14.43 -5.28
CA LEU A 104 -23.91 -15.07 -4.98
C LEU A 104 -24.08 -16.60 -4.95
N VAL A 105 -23.02 -17.33 -5.27
CA VAL A 105 -22.96 -18.78 -5.09
C VAL A 105 -23.23 -19.16 -3.64
N PRO A 106 -23.83 -20.34 -3.39
CA PRO A 106 -23.99 -20.84 -2.04
C PRO A 106 -22.66 -20.80 -1.27
N GLU A 107 -22.73 -20.49 0.03
CA GLU A 107 -21.58 -20.38 0.94
C GLU A 107 -20.68 -19.14 0.76
N ALA A 108 -20.89 -18.33 -0.29
CA ALA A 108 -20.21 -17.04 -0.38
C ALA A 108 -20.72 -16.08 0.70
N ARG A 109 -19.80 -15.46 1.43
CA ARG A 109 -20.07 -14.53 2.53
C ARG A 109 -19.38 -13.20 2.25
N LEU A 110 -20.10 -12.12 2.51
CA LEU A 110 -19.61 -10.78 2.32
C LEU A 110 -19.55 -10.06 3.67
N ASP A 111 -18.42 -9.42 3.96
CA ASP A 111 -18.23 -8.64 5.17
C ASP A 111 -17.59 -7.30 4.83
N VAL A 112 -17.83 -6.30 5.68
CA VAL A 112 -17.25 -4.96 5.60
C VAL A 112 -16.55 -4.64 6.92
N LEU A 113 -15.26 -4.31 6.88
CA LEU A 113 -14.48 -3.85 8.02
C LEU A 113 -14.64 -2.34 8.15
N VAL A 114 -15.09 -1.89 9.32
CA VAL A 114 -15.30 -0.47 9.66
C VAL A 114 -14.55 -0.10 10.93
N GLU A 115 -14.23 1.18 11.11
CA GLU A 115 -13.72 1.70 12.38
C GLU A 115 -14.85 1.81 13.42
N ARG A 116 -14.53 1.57 14.69
CA ARG A 116 -15.50 1.72 15.77
C ARG A 116 -15.46 3.16 16.29
N GLU A 117 -16.59 3.84 16.27
CA GLU A 117 -16.77 5.07 17.02
C GLU A 117 -17.12 4.71 18.47
N GLU A 118 -16.21 4.94 19.42
CA GLU A 118 -16.56 4.89 20.83
C GLU A 118 -17.19 6.22 21.25
N SER A 119 -18.41 6.14 21.77
CA SER A 119 -19.16 7.28 22.28
C SER A 119 -18.52 7.80 23.58
N GLY A 120 -17.67 8.83 23.50
CA GLY A 120 -17.21 9.57 24.67
C GLY A 120 -15.95 10.42 24.43
N TYR A 121 -15.98 11.65 24.92
CA TYR A 121 -14.93 12.70 24.94
C TYR A 121 -13.59 12.38 24.27
N ILE A 122 -13.38 13.07 23.15
CA ILE A 122 -12.21 13.07 22.27
C ILE A 122 -10.89 13.23 23.03
N ARG A 123 -9.99 12.24 22.87
CA ARG A 123 -8.59 12.50 22.58
C ARG A 123 -8.28 11.95 21.20
N ASP A 124 -7.55 12.74 20.44
CA ASP A 124 -7.20 12.51 19.05
C ASP A 124 -6.56 11.10 18.85
N GLY A 125 -7.19 10.26 18.02
CA GLY A 125 -6.57 9.04 17.50
C GLY A 125 -6.80 7.71 18.24
N ASP A 126 -7.80 7.60 19.12
CA ASP A 126 -8.20 6.32 19.74
C ASP A 126 -9.57 5.85 19.19
N SER A 127 -9.59 5.46 17.92
CA SER A 127 -10.71 4.73 17.33
C SER A 127 -10.66 3.29 17.83
N GLY A 128 -11.73 2.79 18.45
CA GLY A 128 -11.79 1.39 18.89
C GLY A 128 -11.45 0.42 17.75
N ALA A 129 -10.96 -0.77 18.13
CA ALA A 129 -10.48 -1.76 17.16
C ALA A 129 -11.48 -1.98 16.00
N PRO A 130 -11.00 -2.01 14.73
CA PRO A 130 -11.88 -2.21 13.59
C PRO A 130 -12.71 -3.48 13.70
N GLN A 131 -13.97 -3.42 13.25
CA GLN A 131 -14.93 -4.52 13.37
C GLN A 131 -15.44 -4.97 12.01
N TRP A 132 -15.46 -6.29 11.78
CA TRP A 132 -16.13 -6.89 10.63
C TRP A 132 -17.64 -6.92 10.86
N LEU A 133 -18.38 -6.34 9.93
CA LEU A 133 -19.84 -6.36 9.87
C LEU A 133 -20.27 -7.21 8.68
N SER A 134 -21.25 -8.10 8.89
CA SER A 134 -21.81 -8.89 7.79
C SER A 134 -22.56 -7.97 6.82
N ALA A 135 -22.39 -8.23 5.53
CA ALA A 135 -22.98 -7.47 4.46
C ALA A 135 -23.74 -8.37 3.48
N GLN A 136 -24.73 -7.79 2.80
CA GLN A 136 -25.49 -8.45 1.74
C GLN A 136 -25.30 -7.69 0.43
N LEU A 137 -25.09 -8.40 -0.68
CA LEU A 137 -25.11 -7.79 -2.00
C LEU A 137 -26.56 -7.42 -2.37
N LEU A 138 -26.83 -6.13 -2.55
CA LEU A 138 -28.17 -5.62 -2.87
C LEU A 138 -28.35 -5.39 -4.37
N ALA A 139 -27.33 -4.83 -5.03
CA ALA A 139 -27.38 -4.52 -6.45
C ALA A 139 -25.98 -4.45 -7.06
N MET A 140 -25.90 -4.66 -8.38
CA MET A 140 -24.76 -4.27 -9.20
C MET A 140 -25.24 -3.24 -10.21
N VAL A 141 -24.48 -2.16 -10.37
CA VAL A 141 -24.91 -1.04 -11.21
C VAL A 141 -23.79 -0.63 -12.15
N ASP A 142 -24.13 -0.53 -13.43
CA ASP A 142 -23.25 0.01 -14.44
C ASP A 142 -23.20 1.54 -14.34
N VAL A 143 -22.05 2.12 -14.72
CA VAL A 143 -21.87 3.58 -14.80
C VAL A 143 -21.55 3.95 -16.24
N PRO A 144 -22.56 4.03 -17.13
CA PRO A 144 -22.34 4.11 -18.58
C PRO A 144 -21.49 5.31 -18.99
N ALA A 145 -21.76 6.49 -18.42
CA ALA A 145 -21.02 7.71 -18.74
C ALA A 145 -19.51 7.59 -18.43
N SER A 146 -19.14 6.84 -17.39
CA SER A 146 -17.74 6.57 -17.04
C SER A 146 -17.17 5.45 -17.91
N ALA A 147 -17.97 4.41 -18.22
CA ALA A 147 -17.60 3.33 -19.13
C ALA A 147 -17.26 3.88 -20.53
N ASP A 148 -18.07 4.79 -21.07
CA ASP A 148 -17.84 5.44 -22.35
C ASP A 148 -16.54 6.26 -22.35
N SER A 149 -16.26 6.95 -21.23
CA SER A 149 -15.00 7.67 -21.04
C SER A 149 -13.80 6.74 -21.02
N VAL A 150 -13.88 5.61 -20.30
CA VAL A 150 -12.82 4.58 -20.31
C VAL A 150 -12.65 3.98 -21.70
N LEU A 151 -13.75 3.66 -22.39
CA LEU A 151 -13.73 3.11 -23.75
C LEU A 151 -13.04 4.06 -24.74
N SER A 152 -13.26 5.37 -24.60
CA SER A 152 -12.58 6.38 -25.43
C SER A 152 -11.06 6.37 -25.23
N LEU A 153 -10.58 6.04 -24.02
CA LEU A 153 -9.15 5.91 -23.71
C LEU A 153 -8.57 4.60 -24.24
N LEU A 154 -9.35 3.52 -24.27
CA LEU A 154 -8.91 2.21 -24.76
C LEU A 154 -8.89 2.11 -26.29
N THR A 155 -9.76 2.84 -26.99
CA THR A 155 -9.96 2.71 -28.45
C THR A 155 -9.13 3.68 -29.29
N TYR A 156 -8.47 4.67 -28.68
CA TYR A 156 -7.68 5.69 -29.40
C TYR A 156 -6.27 5.21 -29.84
N ASP A 157 -6.13 3.95 -30.24
CA ASP A 157 -4.87 3.42 -30.76
C ASP A 157 -4.93 3.39 -32.31
N GLY A 158 -4.10 4.19 -32.97
CA GLY A 158 -3.97 4.22 -34.44
C GLY A 158 -3.32 2.97 -35.04
N SER A 159 -3.36 1.84 -34.33
CA SER A 159 -2.77 0.57 -34.76
C SER A 159 -3.72 -0.16 -35.70
N LEU A 160 -3.27 -0.39 -36.93
CA LEU A 160 -3.92 -1.24 -37.94
C LEU A 160 -4.03 -2.72 -37.54
N ILE A 161 -3.61 -3.08 -36.31
CA ILE A 161 -3.64 -4.43 -35.75
C ILE A 161 -4.51 -4.34 -34.48
N GLY A 162 -5.77 -4.78 -34.60
CA GLY A 162 -6.89 -4.57 -33.66
C GLY A 162 -6.78 -5.15 -32.24
N SER A 163 -5.75 -4.79 -31.47
CA SER A 163 -5.70 -4.99 -30.02
C SER A 163 -5.24 -3.71 -29.33
N SER A 164 -6.01 -3.21 -28.35
CA SER A 164 -5.62 -2.02 -27.57
C SER A 164 -4.30 -2.26 -26.84
N SER A 165 -3.36 -1.31 -26.92
CA SER A 165 -2.15 -1.32 -26.10
C SER A 165 -2.42 -1.11 -24.60
N TRP A 166 -3.64 -0.73 -24.25
CA TRP A 166 -4.11 -0.47 -22.89
C TRP A 166 -5.08 -1.55 -22.40
N ASP A 167 -5.04 -1.80 -21.09
CA ASP A 167 -5.89 -2.73 -20.36
C ASP A 167 -6.24 -2.11 -18.98
N VAL A 168 -7.17 -2.71 -18.25
CA VAL A 168 -7.56 -2.27 -16.90
C VAL A 168 -7.01 -3.26 -15.87
N GLY A 169 -6.21 -2.77 -14.92
CA GLY A 169 -5.72 -3.61 -13.83
C GLY A 169 -4.42 -3.13 -13.23
N TRP A 170 -4.05 -3.76 -12.12
CA TRP A 170 -2.83 -3.44 -11.39
C TRP A 170 -1.60 -4.06 -12.06
N SER A 171 -0.52 -3.29 -12.27
CA SER A 171 0.74 -3.86 -12.81
C SER A 171 1.37 -4.89 -11.87
N LEU A 172 1.19 -4.71 -10.56
CA LEU A 172 1.63 -5.68 -9.53
C LEU A 172 0.92 -7.04 -9.61
N ALA A 173 -0.10 -7.18 -10.45
CA ALA A 173 -0.86 -8.42 -10.66
C ALA A 173 -0.26 -9.35 -11.72
N ASP A 174 0.61 -8.84 -12.59
CA ASP A 174 0.86 -9.41 -13.92
C ASP A 174 1.75 -10.67 -13.90
N VAL A 175 2.50 -10.89 -12.83
CA VAL A 175 3.35 -12.08 -12.68
C VAL A 175 2.49 -13.35 -12.54
N ASN A 176 1.33 -13.25 -11.89
CA ASN A 176 0.38 -14.35 -11.80
C ASN A 176 -0.21 -14.73 -13.18
N GLN A 177 -0.39 -13.77 -14.11
CA GLN A 177 -0.88 -14.07 -15.46
C GLN A 177 0.15 -14.86 -16.28
N LYS A 178 1.45 -14.56 -16.17
CA LYS A 178 2.52 -15.30 -16.86
C LYS A 178 2.69 -16.73 -16.35
N GLN A 179 2.50 -16.96 -15.05
CA GLN A 179 2.57 -18.30 -14.46
C GLN A 179 1.39 -19.17 -14.92
N VAL A 180 0.18 -18.59 -15.02
CA VAL A 180 -1.02 -19.25 -15.54
C VAL A 180 -0.90 -19.58 -17.04
N GLU A 181 -0.31 -18.70 -17.86
CA GLU A 181 -0.04 -19.01 -19.28
C GLU A 181 0.92 -20.18 -19.46
N ASN A 182 1.92 -20.32 -18.58
CA ASN A 182 2.88 -21.42 -18.61
C ASN A 182 2.27 -22.75 -18.13
N ASP A 183 1.40 -22.73 -17.11
CA ASP A 183 0.67 -23.93 -16.64
C ASP A 183 -0.38 -24.41 -17.66
N VAL A 184 -0.96 -23.49 -18.43
CA VAL A 184 -1.81 -23.85 -19.58
C VAL A 184 -0.96 -24.49 -20.68
N ARG A 185 0.26 -24.01 -20.91
CA ARG A 185 1.15 -24.56 -21.95
C ARG A 185 1.69 -25.96 -21.60
N SER A 186 1.88 -26.28 -20.32
CA SER A 186 2.32 -27.61 -19.87
C SER A 186 1.19 -28.66 -19.79
N SER A 187 -0.07 -28.21 -19.77
CA SER A 187 -1.26 -29.09 -19.71
C SER A 187 -1.93 -29.33 -21.08
N LEU A 188 -1.35 -28.83 -22.17
CA LEU A 188 -1.91 -28.87 -23.53
C LEU A 188 -1.20 -29.87 -24.46
N GLU A 189 -1.25 -31.16 -24.11
CA GLU A 189 -1.14 -32.25 -25.12
C GLU A 189 -2.47 -32.96 -25.41
N SER A 190 -3.57 -32.58 -24.75
CA SER A 190 -4.87 -33.24 -24.97
C SER A 190 -6.06 -32.27 -24.93
N ASN A 191 -6.10 -31.28 -25.84
CA ASN A 191 -7.35 -30.77 -26.46
C ASN A 191 -7.07 -29.57 -27.37
N ARG A 192 -6.66 -29.87 -28.60
CA ARG A 192 -6.23 -28.90 -29.62
C ARG A 192 -7.39 -28.18 -30.33
N LYS A 193 -8.51 -27.88 -29.66
CA LYS A 193 -9.69 -27.27 -30.32
C LYS A 193 -10.27 -25.98 -29.74
N ASN A 194 -9.91 -25.52 -28.54
CA ASN A 194 -10.49 -24.28 -27.97
C ASN A 194 -9.44 -23.35 -27.35
N VAL A 195 -8.44 -22.91 -28.12
CA VAL A 195 -7.48 -21.88 -27.65
C VAL A 195 -7.37 -20.79 -28.71
N TYR A 196 -8.41 -19.95 -28.80
CA TYR A 196 -8.22 -18.54 -29.10
C TYR A 196 -8.12 -17.86 -27.74
N ALA A 197 -7.04 -17.11 -27.50
CA ALA A 197 -7.02 -16.15 -26.42
C ALA A 197 -8.24 -15.24 -26.60
N GLU A 198 -9.21 -15.31 -25.68
CA GLU A 198 -10.39 -14.44 -25.70
C GLU A 198 -9.91 -12.99 -25.64
N SER A 199 -9.89 -12.31 -26.79
CA SER A 199 -9.80 -10.87 -26.84
C SER A 199 -11.09 -10.32 -26.24
N VAL A 200 -11.09 -10.06 -24.93
CA VAL A 200 -12.22 -9.38 -24.29
C VAL A 200 -12.39 -8.03 -25.00
N GLU A 201 -13.58 -7.76 -25.53
CA GLU A 201 -13.84 -6.50 -26.22
C GLU A 201 -13.58 -5.30 -25.28
N PRO A 202 -12.96 -4.20 -25.77
CA PRO A 202 -12.70 -3.01 -24.97
C PRO A 202 -13.96 -2.44 -24.30
N SER A 203 -15.13 -2.60 -24.93
CA SER A 203 -16.44 -2.23 -24.41
C SER A 203 -16.78 -2.98 -23.12
N MET A 204 -16.55 -4.29 -23.09
CA MET A 204 -16.79 -5.14 -21.93
C MET A 204 -15.79 -4.86 -20.80
N LEU A 205 -14.52 -4.59 -21.14
CA LEU A 205 -13.50 -4.16 -20.18
C LEU A 205 -13.91 -2.84 -19.51
N ALA A 206 -14.33 -1.84 -20.28
CA ALA A 206 -14.73 -0.53 -19.77
C ALA A 206 -15.98 -0.61 -18.85
N LYS A 207 -16.97 -1.43 -19.23
CA LYS A 207 -18.16 -1.69 -18.40
C LYS A 207 -17.80 -2.38 -17.08
N SER A 208 -17.06 -3.49 -17.12
CA SER A 208 -16.66 -4.21 -15.91
C SER A 208 -15.78 -3.35 -14.99
N ALA A 209 -14.91 -2.52 -15.56
CA ALA A 209 -14.02 -1.63 -14.81
C ALA A 209 -14.74 -0.52 -14.04
N THR A 210 -15.93 -0.12 -14.51
CA THR A 210 -16.70 1.00 -13.94
C THR A 210 -17.94 0.55 -13.17
N ARG A 211 -18.25 -0.76 -13.19
CA ARG A 211 -19.38 -1.35 -12.47
C ARG A 211 -19.17 -1.33 -10.96
N ILE A 212 -20.24 -1.00 -10.25
CA ILE A 212 -20.26 -0.82 -8.79
C ILE A 212 -21.15 -1.88 -8.16
N ALA A 213 -20.71 -2.45 -7.03
CA ALA A 213 -21.54 -3.27 -6.17
C ALA A 213 -22.05 -2.45 -4.97
N ILE A 214 -23.35 -2.53 -4.72
CA ILE A 214 -24.02 -1.90 -3.57
C ILE A 214 -24.27 -2.97 -2.52
N LEU A 215 -23.70 -2.76 -1.33
CA LEU A 215 -23.76 -3.69 -0.22
C LEU A 215 -24.61 -3.11 0.92
N GLY A 216 -25.53 -3.89 1.46
CA GLY A 216 -26.31 -3.55 2.65
C GLY A 216 -25.62 -4.04 3.91
N VAL A 217 -25.40 -3.15 4.88
CA VAL A 217 -24.76 -3.45 6.16
C VAL A 217 -25.75 -3.19 7.31
N SER A 218 -26.50 -4.20 7.72
CA SER A 218 -27.62 -4.04 8.66
C SER A 218 -27.20 -3.58 10.06
N ALA A 219 -25.97 -3.90 10.47
CA ALA A 219 -25.41 -3.49 11.76
C ALA A 219 -24.98 -2.01 11.80
N LEU A 220 -24.84 -1.36 10.64
CA LEU A 220 -24.48 0.04 10.55
C LEU A 220 -25.73 0.91 10.77
N THR A 221 -25.87 1.45 11.98
CA THR A 221 -27.02 2.26 12.41
C THR A 221 -26.65 3.74 12.53
N SER A 222 -27.65 4.62 12.54
CA SER A 222 -27.52 6.09 12.46
C SER A 222 -26.91 6.77 13.70
N ASN A 223 -26.30 6.03 14.63
CA ASN A 223 -25.79 6.62 15.86
C ASN A 223 -24.53 7.45 15.55
N ASN A 224 -24.71 8.79 15.50
CA ASN A 224 -23.66 9.82 15.32
C ASN A 224 -22.96 9.86 13.95
N ALA A 225 -23.56 9.32 12.89
CA ALA A 225 -22.95 9.35 11.56
C ALA A 225 -22.76 10.80 11.07
N GLY A 226 -21.51 11.17 10.79
CA GLY A 226 -21.18 12.44 10.14
C GLY A 226 -21.90 12.60 8.81
N HIS A 227 -22.21 13.84 8.44
CA HIS A 227 -22.74 14.17 7.13
C HIS A 227 -21.57 14.31 6.12
N ILE A 228 -21.67 13.66 4.96
CA ILE A 228 -20.71 13.81 3.87
C ILE A 228 -21.29 14.72 2.79
N ASN A 229 -20.61 15.84 2.57
CA ASN A 229 -20.91 16.72 1.45
C ASN A 229 -20.31 16.13 0.17
N VAL A 230 -20.94 16.39 -0.97
CA VAL A 230 -20.40 16.03 -2.29
C VAL A 230 -19.63 17.22 -2.86
N SER A 231 -18.47 16.95 -3.44
CA SER A 231 -17.60 17.99 -4.00
C SER A 231 -18.23 18.59 -5.26
N PRO A 232 -18.29 19.93 -5.38
CA PRO A 232 -18.71 20.57 -6.61
C PRO A 232 -17.60 20.47 -7.67
N MET A 233 -17.91 19.83 -8.81
CA MET A 233 -17.12 19.79 -10.05
C MET A 233 -15.58 19.92 -9.91
N PRO A 234 -14.85 18.79 -9.80
CA PRO A 234 -13.39 18.78 -9.71
C PRO A 234 -12.71 19.39 -10.95
N GLN A 235 -11.72 20.25 -10.73
CA GLN A 235 -10.91 20.88 -11.77
C GLN A 235 -9.48 20.37 -11.77
N ARG A 236 -8.80 20.48 -12.92
CA ARG A 236 -7.37 20.13 -13.03
C ARG A 236 -6.54 20.91 -12.01
N GLY A 237 -5.67 20.22 -11.30
CA GLY A 237 -4.84 20.77 -10.24
C GLY A 237 -5.50 20.76 -8.86
N ASP A 238 -6.79 20.44 -8.75
CA ASP A 238 -7.43 20.27 -7.44
C ASP A 238 -6.80 19.10 -6.69
N SER A 239 -6.57 19.30 -5.40
CA SER A 239 -6.01 18.27 -4.52
C SER A 239 -7.02 17.16 -4.24
N LEU A 240 -6.55 15.93 -4.29
CA LEU A 240 -7.30 14.73 -4.00
C LEU A 240 -6.69 14.00 -2.81
N LEU A 241 -7.54 13.49 -1.93
CA LEU A 241 -7.18 12.57 -0.85
C LEU A 241 -7.99 11.28 -0.99
N VAL A 242 -7.31 10.15 -0.90
CA VAL A 242 -7.93 8.82 -0.95
C VAL A 242 -7.62 8.08 0.34
N VAL A 243 -8.65 7.53 0.96
CA VAL A 243 -8.50 6.60 2.09
C VAL A 243 -8.88 5.23 1.58
N GLY A 244 -7.92 4.31 1.52
CA GLY A 244 -8.13 2.98 0.98
C GLY A 244 -7.36 1.93 1.77
N SER A 245 -7.63 0.67 1.49
CA SER A 245 -7.10 -0.48 2.23
C SER A 245 -6.32 -1.43 1.31
N PRO A 246 -5.11 -1.04 0.85
CA PRO A 246 -4.33 -1.86 -0.06
C PRO A 246 -3.94 -3.20 0.58
N PHE A 247 -3.93 -4.28 -0.19
CA PHE A 247 -3.57 -5.63 0.29
C PHE A 247 -4.32 -6.07 1.57
N GLY A 248 -5.50 -5.50 1.81
CA GLY A 248 -6.12 -5.55 3.13
C GLY A 248 -6.52 -6.94 3.60
N ILE A 249 -6.69 -7.91 2.70
CA ILE A 249 -6.87 -9.32 3.09
C ILE A 249 -5.59 -9.97 3.65
N LEU A 250 -4.42 -9.55 3.18
CA LEU A 250 -3.12 -10.15 3.54
C LEU A 250 -2.60 -9.59 4.86
N SER A 251 -2.73 -8.26 5.07
CA SER A 251 -2.38 -7.64 6.35
C SER A 251 -3.24 -6.40 6.67
N PRO A 252 -4.49 -6.59 7.13
CA PRO A 252 -5.40 -5.48 7.42
C PRO A 252 -4.86 -4.55 8.52
N PHE A 253 -4.10 -5.08 9.49
CA PHE A 253 -3.48 -4.29 10.56
C PHE A 253 -2.54 -3.20 10.03
N HIS A 254 -1.81 -3.49 8.94
CA HIS A 254 -0.82 -2.57 8.38
C HIS A 254 -1.39 -1.61 7.35
N PHE A 255 -2.50 -1.96 6.71
CA PHE A 255 -2.94 -1.26 5.51
C PHE A 255 -4.39 -0.77 5.54
N PHE A 256 -5.19 -1.15 6.53
CA PHE A 256 -6.56 -0.65 6.64
C PHE A 256 -6.57 0.88 6.82
N ASN A 257 -7.34 1.58 5.99
CA ASN A 257 -7.43 3.05 5.97
C ASN A 257 -6.07 3.76 5.84
N SER A 258 -5.24 3.30 4.90
CA SER A 258 -4.04 4.01 4.46
C SER A 258 -4.40 5.19 3.55
N ILE A 259 -3.66 6.29 3.70
CA ILE A 259 -3.92 7.54 3.00
C ILE A 259 -3.02 7.64 1.76
N SER A 260 -3.60 8.10 0.65
CA SER A 260 -2.88 8.56 -0.53
C SER A 260 -3.34 9.97 -0.88
N VAL A 261 -2.43 10.80 -1.38
CA VAL A 261 -2.74 12.17 -1.81
C VAL A 261 -2.21 12.40 -3.21
N GLY A 262 -2.87 13.27 -3.96
CA GLY A 262 -2.53 13.58 -5.33
C GLY A 262 -3.30 14.78 -5.84
N ALA A 263 -3.40 14.89 -7.15
CA ALA A 263 -4.18 15.94 -7.79
C ALA A 263 -4.98 15.42 -8.98
N VAL A 264 -6.03 16.14 -9.35
CA VAL A 264 -6.74 15.92 -10.61
C VAL A 264 -5.81 16.29 -11.77
N ALA A 265 -5.42 15.29 -12.57
CA ALA A 265 -4.60 15.51 -13.76
C ALA A 265 -5.46 15.91 -14.96
N ASN A 266 -6.63 15.28 -15.11
CA ASN A 266 -7.56 15.55 -16.20
C ASN A 266 -8.99 15.14 -15.83
N CYS A 267 -9.97 15.70 -16.52
CA CYS A 267 -11.38 15.39 -16.37
C CYS A 267 -11.94 14.90 -17.72
N LEU A 268 -12.71 13.81 -17.71
CA LEU A 268 -13.32 13.18 -18.87
C LEU A 268 -14.84 13.08 -18.71
N PRO A 269 -15.60 13.26 -19.81
CA PRO A 269 -15.14 13.73 -21.13
C PRO A 269 -14.63 15.19 -21.08
N PRO A 270 -13.73 15.60 -22.00
CA PRO A 270 -13.13 16.93 -21.98
C PRO A 270 -14.17 18.02 -22.29
N GLY A 271 -14.10 19.13 -21.56
CA GLY A 271 -14.92 20.33 -21.84
C GLY A 271 -16.39 20.23 -21.40
N THR A 272 -16.80 19.18 -20.68
CA THR A 272 -18.14 19.09 -20.13
C THR A 272 -18.25 19.73 -18.75
N VAL A 273 -19.46 20.21 -18.42
CA VAL A 273 -19.80 20.78 -17.10
C VAL A 273 -19.92 19.71 -16.02
N ARG A 274 -20.06 18.44 -16.40
CA ARG A 274 -20.01 17.29 -15.48
C ARG A 274 -19.13 16.23 -16.10
N SER A 275 -17.97 16.01 -15.51
CA SER A 275 -17.07 14.91 -15.88
C SER A 275 -17.52 13.66 -15.15
N SER A 276 -17.62 12.54 -15.85
CA SER A 276 -17.98 11.25 -15.27
C SER A 276 -16.76 10.48 -14.75
N LEU A 277 -15.57 10.85 -15.22
CA LEU A 277 -14.30 10.17 -14.93
C LEU A 277 -13.18 11.20 -14.77
N LEU A 278 -12.29 11.00 -13.79
CA LEU A 278 -11.07 11.81 -13.63
C LEU A 278 -9.84 10.94 -13.85
N MET A 279 -8.83 11.52 -14.49
CA MET A 279 -7.46 11.05 -14.38
C MET A 279 -6.83 11.73 -13.18
N ALA A 280 -6.21 10.96 -12.30
CA ALA A 280 -5.60 11.46 -11.08
C ALA A 280 -4.10 11.16 -11.08
N ASP A 281 -3.29 12.16 -10.76
CA ASP A 281 -1.89 11.97 -10.39
C ASP A 281 -1.83 11.56 -8.92
N ILE A 282 -2.19 10.31 -8.67
CA ILE A 282 -2.18 9.69 -7.35
C ILE A 282 -1.68 8.26 -7.47
N HIS A 283 -0.82 7.88 -6.52
CA HIS A 283 -0.28 6.54 -6.46
C HIS A 283 -1.09 5.69 -5.50
N CYS A 284 -2.05 4.95 -6.05
CA CYS A 284 -2.80 3.95 -5.30
C CYS A 284 -2.20 2.56 -5.49
N LEU A 285 -2.56 1.67 -4.58
CA LEU A 285 -2.06 0.30 -4.51
C LEU A 285 -3.22 -0.69 -4.67
N PRO A 286 -2.94 -1.93 -5.08
CA PRO A 286 -3.95 -2.96 -5.24
C PRO A 286 -4.79 -3.21 -3.98
N GLY A 287 -6.11 -3.35 -4.15
CA GLY A 287 -7.08 -3.41 -3.05
C GLY A 287 -7.67 -2.04 -2.71
N MET A 288 -7.13 -0.96 -3.27
CA MET A 288 -7.72 0.39 -3.15
C MET A 288 -8.87 0.65 -4.12
N GLU A 289 -9.14 -0.23 -5.09
CA GLU A 289 -10.35 -0.10 -5.90
C GLU A 289 -11.60 -0.05 -5.00
N GLY A 290 -12.54 0.86 -5.30
CA GLY A 290 -13.70 1.15 -4.46
C GLY A 290 -13.46 2.16 -3.34
N ALA A 291 -12.23 2.67 -3.16
CA ALA A 291 -11.92 3.66 -2.12
C ALA A 291 -12.63 5.01 -2.37
N PRO A 292 -13.13 5.68 -1.32
CA PRO A 292 -13.63 7.05 -1.45
C PRO A 292 -12.51 8.05 -1.74
N VAL A 293 -12.82 9.03 -2.58
CA VAL A 293 -11.93 10.13 -2.96
C VAL A 293 -12.53 11.44 -2.48
N PHE A 294 -11.73 12.29 -1.84
CA PHE A 294 -12.14 13.55 -1.24
C PHE A 294 -11.35 14.73 -1.80
N ASP A 295 -11.97 15.90 -1.80
CA ASP A 295 -11.31 17.17 -2.11
C ASP A 295 -10.68 17.83 -0.87
N LYS A 296 -10.09 19.02 -1.06
CA LYS A 296 -9.50 19.85 0.01
C LYS A 296 -10.48 20.32 1.10
N ASN A 297 -11.78 20.15 0.88
CA ASN A 297 -12.89 20.52 1.74
C ASN A 297 -13.57 19.29 2.38
N SER A 298 -12.94 18.12 2.35
CA SER A 298 -13.51 16.85 2.84
C SER A 298 -14.82 16.47 2.18
N CYS A 299 -15.08 16.98 0.98
CA CYS A 299 -16.27 16.64 0.20
C CYS A 299 -15.96 15.45 -0.72
N LEU A 300 -16.91 14.53 -0.85
CA LEU A 300 -16.82 13.35 -1.68
C LEU A 300 -16.73 13.72 -3.16
N VAL A 301 -15.61 13.38 -3.78
CA VAL A 301 -15.37 13.53 -5.22
C VAL A 301 -15.90 12.32 -5.99
N GLY A 302 -15.74 11.12 -5.44
CA GLY A 302 -16.15 9.89 -6.11
C GLY A 302 -15.45 8.64 -5.56
N MET A 303 -15.32 7.65 -6.42
CA MET A 303 -14.80 6.32 -6.11
C MET A 303 -13.59 5.97 -6.97
N LEU A 304 -12.52 5.46 -6.35
CA LEU A 304 -11.35 4.96 -7.07
C LEU A 304 -11.69 3.69 -7.86
N MET A 305 -11.23 3.59 -9.10
CA MET A 305 -11.30 2.35 -9.88
C MET A 305 -9.91 1.75 -10.10
N LYS A 306 -9.83 0.55 -10.67
CA LYS A 306 -8.54 -0.02 -11.09
C LYS A 306 -7.88 0.90 -12.13
N PRO A 307 -6.54 1.06 -12.10
CA PRO A 307 -5.86 1.94 -13.04
C PRO A 307 -5.90 1.37 -14.47
N LEU A 308 -5.76 2.26 -15.45
CA LEU A 308 -5.38 1.86 -16.80
C LEU A 308 -3.90 1.51 -16.81
N ARG A 309 -3.57 0.37 -17.43
CA ARG A 309 -2.20 -0.10 -17.58
C ARG A 309 -1.86 -0.25 -19.05
N GLN A 310 -0.63 0.10 -19.41
CA GLN A 310 -0.12 -0.22 -20.75
C GLN A 310 0.41 -1.66 -20.76
N ARG A 311 -0.04 -2.47 -21.72
CA ARG A 311 0.37 -3.88 -21.85
C ARG A 311 1.88 -3.97 -22.05
N GLY A 312 2.54 -4.82 -21.26
CA GLY A 312 3.98 -5.05 -21.32
C GLY A 312 4.87 -4.01 -20.62
N ASN A 313 4.29 -2.95 -20.06
CA ASN A 313 5.01 -1.89 -19.34
C ASN A 313 4.49 -1.73 -17.90
N SER A 314 5.27 -1.06 -17.05
CA SER A 314 4.86 -0.71 -15.68
C SER A 314 4.06 0.59 -15.59
N ILE A 315 3.74 1.21 -16.75
CA ILE A 315 3.02 2.48 -16.84
C ILE A 315 1.57 2.27 -16.45
N GLN A 316 1.11 3.06 -15.49
CA GLN A 316 -0.26 3.06 -14.99
C GLN A 316 -0.79 4.48 -14.88
N VAL A 317 -2.08 4.63 -15.15
CA VAL A 317 -2.83 5.88 -14.97
C VAL A 317 -3.97 5.61 -14.01
N GLN A 318 -3.97 6.30 -12.87
CA GLN A 318 -5.01 6.15 -11.88
C GLN A 318 -6.26 6.92 -12.30
N LEU A 319 -7.42 6.28 -12.14
CA LEU A 319 -8.72 6.82 -12.51
C LEU A 319 -9.67 6.89 -11.31
N VAL A 320 -10.56 7.88 -11.33
CA VAL A 320 -11.62 8.09 -10.33
C VAL A 320 -12.96 8.23 -11.05
N ILE A 321 -13.93 7.39 -10.68
CA ILE A 321 -15.32 7.52 -11.09
C ILE A 321 -15.94 8.62 -10.23
N THR A 322 -16.35 9.71 -10.84
CA THR A 322 -16.93 10.85 -10.09
C THR A 322 -18.27 10.48 -9.47
N TRP A 323 -18.62 11.13 -8.35
CA TRP A 323 -19.94 10.97 -7.74
C TRP A 323 -21.07 11.39 -8.68
N ASP A 324 -20.87 12.45 -9.48
CA ASP A 324 -21.81 12.85 -10.53
C ASP A 324 -22.00 11.75 -11.60
N GLY A 325 -20.92 11.09 -12.03
CA GLY A 325 -20.97 9.95 -12.94
C GLY A 325 -21.81 8.80 -12.38
N ILE A 326 -21.64 8.50 -11.09
CA ILE A 326 -22.44 7.50 -10.38
C ILE A 326 -23.92 7.92 -10.33
N CYS A 327 -24.22 9.17 -9.96
CA CYS A 327 -25.59 9.67 -9.84
C CYS A 327 -26.33 9.78 -11.18
N THR A 328 -25.64 10.15 -12.26
CA THR A 328 -26.23 10.24 -13.61
C THR A 328 -26.69 8.88 -14.10
N ALA A 329 -25.87 7.83 -13.94
CA ALA A 329 -26.28 6.46 -14.24
C ALA A 329 -27.58 6.06 -13.51
N TRP A 330 -27.76 6.58 -12.31
CA TRP A 330 -28.88 6.27 -11.42
C TRP A 330 -30.14 7.11 -11.67
N SER A 331 -30.03 8.12 -12.52
CA SER A 331 -31.16 8.95 -12.98
C SER A 331 -31.67 8.53 -14.37
N SER A 332 -30.82 7.91 -15.19
CA SER A 332 -31.11 7.57 -16.59
C SER A 332 -31.77 6.20 -16.82
N ASN A 333 -32.11 5.43 -15.78
CA ASN A 333 -32.90 4.22 -15.97
C ASN A 333 -34.34 4.57 -16.36
N LYS A 334 -34.59 4.60 -17.68
CA LYS A 334 -35.88 4.35 -18.33
C LYS A 334 -36.66 3.30 -17.53
N LEU A 335 -37.62 3.75 -16.74
CA LEU A 335 -38.66 2.93 -16.12
C LEU A 335 -39.83 3.84 -15.69
N GLU A 336 -40.25 4.69 -16.63
CA GLU A 336 -41.61 5.23 -16.70
C GLU A 336 -42.25 4.67 -17.96
N GLU A 337 -42.61 3.37 -17.95
CA GLU A 337 -43.48 2.80 -19.00
C GLU A 337 -44.11 1.48 -18.57
N VAL A 338 -44.64 1.40 -17.34
CA VAL A 338 -45.68 0.42 -16.97
C VAL A 338 -46.58 1.03 -15.91
N GLU A 339 -47.36 2.05 -16.28
CA GLU A 339 -48.64 2.40 -15.64
C GLU A 339 -49.31 3.53 -16.42
N GLN A 340 -49.90 3.19 -17.56
CA GLN A 340 -51.14 3.79 -18.12
C GLN A 340 -51.39 3.23 -19.53
N VAL A 341 -51.80 1.97 -19.59
CA VAL A 341 -52.64 1.49 -20.70
C VAL A 341 -54.06 1.42 -20.16
N SER A 342 -54.79 2.52 -20.27
CA SER A 342 -56.25 2.57 -20.42
C SER A 342 -56.71 4.03 -20.39
N ASN A 343 -56.91 4.64 -21.57
CA ASN A 343 -58.26 5.01 -22.01
C ASN A 343 -58.20 5.79 -23.34
N GLU A 344 -58.72 5.11 -24.36
CA GLU A 344 -59.67 5.58 -25.38
C GLU A 344 -59.35 6.78 -26.28
N LEU A 345 -59.41 6.43 -27.56
CA LEU A 345 -59.53 7.25 -28.77
C LEU A 345 -60.70 8.24 -28.70
N LEU A 346 -60.52 9.46 -29.23
CA LEU A 346 -61.09 9.90 -30.52
C LEU A 346 -60.86 11.43 -30.80
N ASP A 347 -60.56 11.69 -32.07
CA ASP A 347 -60.84 12.86 -32.93
C ASP A 347 -60.13 14.23 -32.80
N ASP A 348 -59.34 14.50 -33.85
CA ASP A 348 -59.43 15.60 -34.81
C ASP A 348 -59.66 17.04 -34.33
N ASN A 349 -58.65 17.92 -34.50
CA ASN A 349 -58.60 18.85 -35.64
C ASN A 349 -57.48 19.89 -35.54
N ASN A 350 -56.95 20.21 -36.72
CA ASN A 350 -56.13 21.35 -37.13
C ASN A 350 -56.21 22.64 -36.29
N ALA A 351 -55.04 23.25 -36.03
CA ALA A 351 -54.84 24.68 -36.20
C ALA A 351 -53.37 25.01 -36.50
N ASP A 352 -53.20 25.64 -37.66
CA ASP A 352 -52.01 26.19 -38.28
C ASP A 352 -51.51 27.45 -37.54
N SER A 353 -50.19 27.67 -37.52
CA SER A 353 -49.51 28.96 -37.77
C SER A 353 -48.11 29.03 -37.16
N THR A 354 -47.12 29.12 -38.06
CA THR A 354 -45.94 30.01 -38.09
C THR A 354 -45.53 30.71 -36.78
N ILE A 355 -44.23 30.72 -36.42
CA ILE A 355 -43.35 31.90 -36.56
C ILE A 355 -41.89 31.56 -36.16
N VAL A 356 -40.99 31.78 -37.13
CA VAL A 356 -39.65 32.43 -37.04
C VAL A 356 -38.50 31.74 -36.30
N GLU A 357 -37.54 31.28 -37.12
CA GLU A 357 -36.11 31.22 -36.79
C GLU A 357 -35.58 32.61 -36.39
N SER A 358 -34.90 32.68 -35.25
CA SER A 358 -33.99 33.78 -34.94
C SER A 358 -32.76 33.23 -34.23
N CYS A 359 -31.66 33.13 -34.98
CA CYS A 359 -30.31 32.98 -34.46
C CYS A 359 -29.96 34.18 -33.56
N GLY A 360 -29.88 33.95 -32.25
CA GLY A 360 -29.31 34.88 -31.27
C GLY A 360 -27.89 34.47 -30.91
N MET A 361 -26.92 35.18 -31.48
CA MET A 361 -25.49 34.97 -31.25
C MET A 361 -25.05 35.80 -30.03
N ASP A 362 -25.24 35.27 -28.82
CA ASP A 362 -24.79 35.95 -27.59
C ASP A 362 -23.35 35.57 -27.23
N ASN A 363 -22.45 36.44 -27.69
CA ASN A 363 -21.09 36.58 -27.21
C ASN A 363 -21.07 36.98 -25.73
N HIS A 364 -20.85 36.02 -24.83
CA HIS A 364 -20.33 36.30 -23.50
C HIS A 364 -18.88 35.86 -23.39
N ARG A 365 -18.02 36.69 -24.01
CA ARG A 365 -16.61 36.82 -23.72
C ARG A 365 -16.45 37.26 -22.26
N ARG A 366 -16.39 36.32 -21.31
CA ARG A 366 -15.91 36.60 -19.96
C ARG A 366 -14.39 36.70 -20.02
N LEU A 367 -13.90 37.93 -19.88
CA LEU A 367 -12.49 38.26 -19.74
C LEU A 367 -11.87 37.40 -18.62
N ILE A 368 -10.80 36.70 -18.99
CA ILE A 368 -9.83 36.14 -18.06
C ILE A 368 -9.16 37.33 -17.37
N SER A 369 -9.52 37.59 -16.12
CA SER A 369 -8.71 38.43 -15.24
C SER A 369 -7.54 37.58 -14.75
N ASN A 370 -6.40 37.71 -15.42
CA ASN A 370 -5.11 37.24 -14.92
C ASN A 370 -4.77 38.03 -13.66
N SER A 371 -5.13 37.49 -12.49
CA SER A 371 -4.45 37.82 -11.25
C SER A 371 -3.13 37.04 -11.22
N ALA A 372 -2.12 37.59 -11.88
CA ALA A 372 -0.73 37.21 -11.65
C ALA A 372 -0.34 37.71 -10.25
N ASN A 373 -0.65 36.93 -9.22
CA ASN A 373 -0.09 37.08 -7.88
C ASN A 373 -0.17 35.72 -7.19
N GLY A 374 0.99 35.09 -6.99
CA GLY A 374 1.12 33.81 -6.29
C GLY A 374 1.81 32.71 -7.09
N LEU A 375 2.93 33.01 -7.78
CA LEU A 375 3.94 31.97 -7.99
C LEU A 375 4.49 31.62 -6.60
N ASN A 376 3.82 30.71 -5.89
CA ASN A 376 4.43 29.99 -4.78
C ASN A 376 5.55 29.14 -5.39
N LEU A 377 6.73 29.74 -5.57
CA LEU A 377 7.96 28.96 -5.63
C LEU A 377 7.92 28.07 -4.39
N TYR A 378 7.86 26.75 -4.59
CA TYR A 378 8.05 25.77 -3.53
C TYR A 378 9.48 25.93 -2.97
N SER A 379 9.70 26.93 -2.11
CA SER A 379 10.95 27.06 -1.39
C SER A 379 10.92 26.01 -0.29
N THR A 380 11.84 25.04 -0.35
CA THR A 380 12.08 24.12 0.75
C THR A 380 12.18 24.93 2.05
N PRO A 381 11.37 24.63 3.08
CA PRO A 381 11.43 25.37 4.34
C PRO A 381 12.88 25.44 4.85
N PRO A 382 13.35 26.59 5.35
CA PRO A 382 14.73 26.72 5.85
C PRO A 382 15.09 25.64 6.89
N SER A 383 14.10 25.21 7.68
CA SER A 383 14.20 24.10 8.62
C SER A 383 14.53 22.75 7.96
N VAL A 384 13.88 22.43 6.84
CA VAL A 384 14.15 21.18 6.09
C VAL A 384 15.55 21.23 5.47
N ARG A 385 16.06 22.41 5.08
CA ARG A 385 17.44 22.57 4.62
C ARG A 385 18.46 22.18 5.69
N ASN A 386 18.22 22.52 6.96
CA ASN A 386 19.09 22.11 8.05
C ASN A 386 19.08 20.59 8.24
N ALA A 387 17.91 19.94 8.10
CA ALA A 387 17.82 18.49 8.15
C ALA A 387 18.58 17.81 7.00
N ILE A 388 18.59 18.40 5.80
CA ILE A 388 19.39 17.89 4.66
C ILE A 388 20.88 17.82 5.01
N SER A 389 21.41 18.84 5.71
CA SER A 389 22.81 18.87 6.15
C SER A 389 23.14 17.87 7.26
N SER A 390 22.14 17.29 7.92
CA SER A 390 22.30 16.23 8.93
C SER A 390 22.33 14.82 8.32
N VAL A 391 22.02 14.67 7.03
CA VAL A 391 21.99 13.37 6.35
C VAL A 391 23.30 13.14 5.63
N VAL A 392 23.84 11.93 5.79
CA VAL A 392 25.15 11.53 5.28
C VAL A 392 25.04 10.29 4.41
N LEU A 393 25.99 10.10 3.51
CA LEU A 393 26.13 8.84 2.76
C LEU A 393 27.08 7.92 3.51
N VAL A 394 26.68 6.68 3.73
CA VAL A 394 27.50 5.66 4.41
C VAL A 394 27.84 4.56 3.42
N THR A 395 29.11 4.19 3.35
CA THR A 395 29.59 3.07 2.53
C THR A 395 30.29 2.04 3.39
N VAL A 396 30.03 0.76 3.10
CA VAL A 396 30.68 -0.39 3.75
C VAL A 396 31.41 -1.19 2.67
N GLY A 397 32.74 -1.05 2.64
CA GLY A 397 33.55 -1.52 1.52
C GLY A 397 33.18 -0.83 0.21
N ASP A 398 33.35 -1.53 -0.92
CA ASP A 398 33.15 -0.96 -2.26
C ASP A 398 31.77 -1.25 -2.88
N THR A 399 30.94 -2.05 -2.21
CA THR A 399 29.74 -2.64 -2.82
C THR A 399 28.43 -2.26 -2.17
N SER A 400 28.46 -1.84 -0.90
CA SER A 400 27.25 -1.57 -0.11
C SER A 400 27.24 -0.13 0.36
N TRP A 401 26.11 0.55 0.17
CA TRP A 401 25.93 1.91 0.64
C TRP A 401 24.49 2.13 1.09
N ALA A 402 24.33 3.10 1.96
CA ALA A 402 23.06 3.55 2.49
C ALA A 402 23.20 5.00 2.97
N SER A 403 22.19 5.49 3.64
CA SER A 403 22.19 6.79 4.28
C SER A 403 22.49 6.67 5.77
N GLY A 404 22.85 7.77 6.40
CA GLY A 404 22.97 7.90 7.84
C GLY A 404 22.51 9.27 8.31
N ILE A 405 22.34 9.43 9.62
CA ILE A 405 21.87 10.66 10.25
C ILE A 405 22.84 11.07 11.36
N LEU A 406 23.32 12.31 11.31
CA LEU A 406 24.16 12.88 12.37
C LEU A 406 23.32 13.16 13.62
N LEU A 407 23.67 12.51 14.73
CA LEU A 407 22.98 12.65 16.01
C LEU A 407 23.57 13.76 16.90
N ASN A 408 24.86 14.02 16.79
CA ASN A 408 25.55 15.01 17.62
C ASN A 408 26.69 15.70 16.87
N LYS A 409 27.29 16.71 17.51
CA LYS A 409 28.42 17.47 16.95
C LYS A 409 29.73 16.67 16.93
N ASN A 410 29.80 15.54 17.63
CA ASN A 410 30.99 14.71 17.76
C ASN A 410 31.12 13.69 16.63
N GLY A 411 30.14 13.60 15.72
CA GLY A 411 30.19 12.69 14.58
C GLY A 411 29.59 11.31 14.84
N LEU A 412 28.68 11.19 15.82
CA LEU A 412 27.86 9.99 16.00
C LEU A 412 26.79 9.93 14.90
N VAL A 413 26.74 8.82 14.18
CA VAL A 413 25.86 8.58 13.03
C VAL A 413 24.91 7.42 13.30
N LEU A 414 23.62 7.64 13.14
CA LEU A 414 22.58 6.63 13.13
C LEU A 414 22.36 6.09 11.72
N THR A 415 22.25 4.78 11.57
CA THR A 415 21.87 4.11 10.31
C THR A 415 21.14 2.79 10.60
N ASN A 416 20.77 2.03 9.57
CA ASN A 416 20.19 0.70 9.77
C ASN A 416 21.26 -0.37 10.01
N ALA A 417 20.94 -1.38 10.83
CA ALA A 417 21.85 -2.48 11.12
C ALA A 417 22.09 -3.37 9.91
N HIS A 418 21.11 -3.55 9.02
CA HIS A 418 21.26 -4.38 7.83
C HIS A 418 22.30 -3.86 6.82
N LEU A 419 22.72 -2.60 6.94
CA LEU A 419 23.88 -2.09 6.19
C LEU A 419 25.16 -2.85 6.56
N LEU A 420 25.30 -3.20 7.84
CA LEU A 420 26.44 -3.94 8.40
C LEU A 420 26.18 -5.45 8.41
N GLU A 421 24.93 -5.86 8.62
CA GLU A 421 24.47 -7.26 8.71
C GLU A 421 23.35 -7.58 7.67
N PRO A 422 23.67 -7.71 6.38
CA PRO A 422 22.66 -7.88 5.32
C PRO A 422 21.77 -9.14 5.44
N TRP A 423 22.20 -10.14 6.21
CA TRP A 423 21.52 -11.42 6.40
C TRP A 423 20.28 -11.35 7.32
N ARG A 424 20.08 -10.23 8.03
CA ARG A 424 18.99 -10.09 9.02
C ARG A 424 17.60 -10.34 8.48
N PHE A 425 17.36 -10.01 7.21
CA PHE A 425 16.05 -10.15 6.59
C PHE A 425 15.92 -11.41 5.70
N GLY A 426 16.92 -12.31 5.70
CA GLY A 426 16.95 -13.54 4.90
C GLY A 426 16.51 -14.82 5.62
N ARG A 427 16.27 -14.78 6.94
CA ARG A 427 15.81 -15.93 7.75
C ARG A 427 14.80 -15.51 8.81
N THR A 428 13.54 -15.34 8.43
CA THR A 428 12.42 -15.34 9.38
C THR A 428 11.46 -16.46 9.00
N SER A 429 11.93 -17.70 9.15
CA SER A 429 11.08 -18.87 9.38
C SER A 429 11.13 -19.15 10.89
N PRO A 430 9.98 -19.29 11.59
CA PRO A 430 9.92 -19.47 13.04
C PRO A 430 10.27 -20.89 13.50
N LEU A 431 11.14 -21.62 12.79
CA LEU A 431 11.66 -22.91 13.21
C LEU A 431 13.15 -22.76 13.50
N GLY A 432 13.43 -22.34 14.73
CA GLY A 432 14.77 -22.19 15.25
C GLY A 432 14.86 -22.62 16.71
N LEU A 433 14.44 -23.85 17.04
CA LEU A 433 15.07 -24.65 18.10
C LEU A 433 14.58 -26.11 18.09
N GLU A 434 15.13 -26.96 17.23
CA GLU A 434 15.34 -28.36 17.60
C GLU A 434 16.71 -28.81 17.08
N ASN A 435 17.61 -29.07 18.02
CA ASN A 435 18.77 -29.90 17.79
C ASN A 435 18.29 -31.26 17.29
N LYS A 436 18.37 -31.50 15.98
CA LYS A 436 18.32 -32.85 15.39
C LYS A 436 19.63 -33.13 14.69
N THR A 437 20.57 -33.64 15.49
CA THR A 437 21.50 -34.68 15.06
C THR A 437 20.69 -35.77 14.37
N THR A 438 20.67 -35.78 13.04
CA THR A 438 20.19 -36.93 12.27
C THR A 438 21.17 -37.21 11.14
N SER A 439 21.86 -38.31 11.33
CA SER A 439 22.64 -39.05 10.34
C SER A 439 21.78 -39.43 9.13
N LEU A 440 22.25 -39.09 7.94
CA LEU A 440 21.97 -39.79 6.68
C LEU A 440 23.24 -39.61 5.82
N ALA A 441 24.10 -40.62 5.79
CA ALA A 441 24.08 -41.73 4.84
C ALA A 441 24.62 -41.29 3.47
N GLY A 442 25.88 -41.68 3.25
CA GLY A 442 26.78 -41.45 2.13
C GLY A 442 26.21 -41.33 0.72
N GLU A 443 26.82 -40.40 -0.02
CA GLU A 443 27.15 -40.63 -1.43
C GLU A 443 28.66 -40.48 -1.62
N TYR A 444 29.22 -41.50 -2.26
CA TYR A 444 30.64 -41.78 -2.47
C TYR A 444 31.25 -40.83 -3.51
N LEU A 445 32.43 -40.30 -3.22
CA LEU A 445 33.47 -40.04 -4.22
C LEU A 445 34.82 -40.56 -3.68
N PRO A 446 35.73 -41.07 -4.54
CA PRO A 446 36.71 -42.07 -4.16
C PRO A 446 37.91 -41.51 -3.38
N GLU A 447 38.43 -42.36 -2.51
CA GLU A 447 39.63 -42.22 -1.69
C GLU A 447 40.90 -42.03 -2.53
N GLU A 448 41.81 -41.16 -2.06
CA GLU A 448 43.24 -41.49 -1.96
C GLU A 448 43.83 -40.86 -0.68
N GLU A 449 44.21 -41.76 0.25
CA GLU A 449 45.35 -41.77 1.20
C GLU A 449 45.78 -40.44 1.89
N SER A 450 45.90 -40.31 3.22
CA SER A 450 46.67 -41.17 4.13
C SER A 450 46.63 -40.69 5.60
N LYS A 451 46.29 -41.62 6.50
CA LYS A 451 46.86 -41.95 7.83
C LYS A 451 47.14 -40.91 8.94
N LEU A 452 46.53 -41.23 10.10
CA LEU A 452 47.08 -41.33 11.48
C LEU A 452 47.31 -40.05 12.30
N LEU A 453 46.47 -39.84 13.33
CA LEU A 453 46.79 -40.18 14.74
C LEU A 453 45.61 -39.91 15.70
N GLN A 454 45.65 -40.70 16.78
CA GLN A 454 44.58 -41.07 17.70
C GLN A 454 44.08 -39.99 18.68
N SER A 455 42.84 -40.23 19.07
CA SER A 455 42.14 -39.85 20.30
C SER A 455 42.98 -39.82 21.58
N GLN A 456 42.64 -38.91 22.50
CA GLN A 456 42.25 -39.31 23.87
C GLN A 456 41.52 -38.17 24.60
N GLN A 457 40.41 -38.55 25.25
CA GLN A 457 39.57 -37.74 26.14
C GLN A 457 40.32 -37.32 27.40
N CYS A 458 39.97 -36.17 27.98
CA CYS A 458 39.95 -35.98 29.43
C CYS A 458 38.93 -34.90 29.85
N THR A 459 38.22 -35.21 30.92
CA THR A 459 37.10 -34.51 31.59
C THR A 459 37.54 -33.59 32.73
N LEU A 460 36.67 -32.63 33.08
CA LEU A 460 36.65 -31.72 34.28
C LEU A 460 37.62 -30.52 34.19
N SER A 461 37.32 -29.30 34.65
CA SER A 461 36.33 -28.73 35.59
C SER A 461 36.14 -27.23 35.32
N ASN A 462 35.00 -26.66 35.75
CA ASN A 462 34.78 -25.21 35.85
C ASN A 462 35.79 -24.56 36.80
N GLU A 463 36.41 -23.45 36.38
CA GLU A 463 36.51 -22.18 37.12
C GLU A 463 37.12 -21.06 36.24
N ASP A 464 36.46 -19.91 36.25
CA ASP A 464 36.94 -18.54 35.99
C ASP A 464 37.82 -18.21 34.76
N ALA A 465 37.17 -17.62 33.74
CA ALA A 465 37.62 -16.38 33.10
C ALA A 465 36.52 -15.82 32.18
N ILE A 466 35.70 -14.89 32.70
CA ILE A 466 34.86 -14.03 31.87
C ILE A 466 35.80 -13.07 31.12
N LYS A 467 36.10 -13.42 29.86
CA LYS A 467 36.56 -12.46 28.86
C LYS A 467 35.59 -12.49 27.69
N HIS A 468 35.05 -11.31 27.42
CA HIS A 468 34.27 -10.98 26.24
C HIS A 468 34.96 -11.47 24.97
N GLU A 469 34.36 -12.43 24.28
CA GLU A 469 34.69 -12.72 22.89
C GLU A 469 33.39 -12.75 22.07
N VAL A 470 33.32 -11.79 21.16
CA VAL A 470 32.29 -11.69 20.11
C VAL A 470 32.49 -12.87 19.18
N SER A 471 31.67 -13.91 19.35
CA SER A 471 31.70 -15.11 18.53
C SER A 471 31.14 -14.84 17.13
N LEU A 472 32.01 -14.36 16.24
CA LEU A 472 31.86 -14.40 14.78
C LEU A 472 31.99 -15.86 14.30
N PHE A 473 30.87 -16.57 14.16
CA PHE A 473 30.88 -17.89 13.51
C PHE A 473 31.03 -17.76 11.98
N SER A 474 32.29 -17.79 11.55
CA SER A 474 32.87 -18.59 10.46
C SER A 474 32.02 -18.90 9.21
N LEU A 475 32.04 -17.93 8.28
CA LEU A 475 32.12 -18.17 6.83
C LEU A 475 33.06 -17.11 6.22
N GLY A 476 34.36 -17.40 6.09
CA GLY A 476 35.29 -16.70 5.19
C GLY A 476 35.54 -15.18 5.28
N PHE A 477 34.93 -14.41 6.20
CA PHE A 477 35.09 -12.95 6.25
C PHE A 477 36.30 -12.52 7.12
N LYS A 478 37.50 -12.49 6.52
CA LYS A 478 38.76 -11.98 7.14
C LYS A 478 39.28 -10.67 6.51
N ARG A 479 38.40 -9.69 6.30
CA ARG A 479 38.79 -8.26 6.17
C ARG A 479 37.72 -7.43 6.87
N GLU A 480 38.08 -6.67 7.90
CA GLU A 480 37.25 -5.59 8.42
C GLU A 480 36.88 -4.70 7.22
N LYS A 481 35.59 -4.67 6.87
CA LYS A 481 35.13 -3.83 5.77
C LYS A 481 35.29 -2.38 6.22
N ARG A 482 36.06 -1.59 5.46
CA ARG A 482 36.24 -0.16 5.70
C ARG A 482 34.87 0.52 5.66
N ILE A 483 34.51 1.21 6.74
CA ILE A 483 33.31 2.04 6.80
C ILE A 483 33.75 3.47 6.51
N SER A 484 33.04 4.14 5.62
CA SER A 484 33.31 5.54 5.28
C SER A 484 32.02 6.32 5.20
N VAL A 485 32.05 7.55 5.71
CA VAL A 485 30.92 8.46 5.77
C VAL A 485 31.26 9.70 4.96
N ARG A 486 30.40 10.06 4.01
CA ARG A 486 30.53 11.27 3.21
C ARG A 486 29.65 12.37 3.79
N LEU A 487 30.27 13.52 4.06
CA LEU A 487 29.58 14.76 4.38
C LEU A 487 29.50 15.64 3.13
N ASP A 488 28.32 16.19 2.89
CA ASP A 488 28.05 17.13 1.81
C ASP A 488 27.83 18.52 2.41
N HIS A 489 28.86 19.37 2.35
CA HIS A 489 28.81 20.74 2.87
C HIS A 489 28.89 21.75 1.72
N GLY A 490 27.73 22.25 1.30
CA GLY A 490 27.63 23.06 0.07
C GLY A 490 27.98 22.20 -1.15
N GLU A 491 28.94 22.65 -1.96
CA GLU A 491 29.42 21.88 -3.12
C GLU A 491 30.56 20.90 -2.77
N LYS A 492 31.10 20.96 -1.54
CA LYS A 492 32.23 20.14 -1.13
C LYS A 492 31.76 18.82 -0.52
N GLN A 493 32.21 17.72 -1.12
CA GLN A 493 31.99 16.37 -0.61
C GLN A 493 33.27 15.85 0.02
N THR A 494 33.21 15.43 1.28
CA THR A 494 34.38 14.95 2.03
C THR A 494 34.09 13.61 2.69
N TRP A 495 35.00 12.65 2.53
CA TRP A 495 34.90 11.32 3.13
C TRP A 495 35.70 11.24 4.42
N TYR A 496 35.12 10.60 5.43
CA TYR A 496 35.72 10.31 6.72
C TYR A 496 35.61 8.81 6.99
N SER A 497 36.62 8.26 7.66
CA SER A 497 36.54 6.90 8.19
C SER A 497 35.63 6.87 9.43
N ALA A 498 34.98 5.73 9.66
CA ALA A 498 34.11 5.54 10.82
C ALA A 498 34.28 4.14 11.42
N SER A 499 34.03 4.01 12.72
CA SER A 499 33.99 2.74 13.44
C SER A 499 32.58 2.41 13.91
N VAL A 500 32.30 1.12 14.13
CA VAL A 500 31.01 0.68 14.68
C VAL A 500 31.00 0.91 16.19
N VAL A 501 29.97 1.58 16.69
CA VAL A 501 29.72 1.78 18.13
C VAL A 501 28.74 0.73 18.64
N PHE A 502 27.66 0.52 17.89
CA PHE A 502 26.57 -0.36 18.30
C PHE A 502 25.85 -0.94 17.08
N VAL A 503 25.41 -2.18 17.21
CA VAL A 503 24.50 -2.85 16.26
C VAL A 503 23.43 -3.52 17.10
N SER A 504 22.19 -3.02 17.03
CA SER A 504 21.09 -3.55 17.84
C SER A 504 20.85 -5.00 17.50
N LYS A 505 20.78 -5.92 18.45
CA LYS A 505 20.43 -7.34 18.25
C LYS A 505 18.93 -7.62 18.33
N GLY A 506 18.15 -6.64 18.75
CA GLY A 506 16.72 -6.75 18.89
C GLY A 506 15.96 -6.55 17.57
N PRO A 507 14.64 -6.34 17.65
CA PRO A 507 13.78 -6.19 16.48
C PRO A 507 13.98 -4.87 15.73
N HIS A 508 14.60 -3.86 16.36
CA HIS A 508 14.87 -2.58 15.72
C HIS A 508 16.13 -2.69 14.84
N ASP A 509 15.97 -2.40 13.56
CA ASP A 509 17.07 -2.41 12.60
C ASP A 509 17.90 -1.13 12.69
N VAL A 510 18.69 -1.01 13.76
CA VAL A 510 19.45 0.20 14.14
C VAL A 510 20.92 -0.11 14.39
N ALA A 511 21.81 0.71 13.83
CA ALA A 511 23.23 0.72 14.14
C ALA A 511 23.75 2.15 14.35
N LEU A 512 24.78 2.28 15.19
CA LEU A 512 25.48 3.51 15.47
C LEU A 512 26.94 3.41 15.00
N LEU A 513 27.39 4.45 14.32
CA LEU A 513 28.75 4.59 13.82
C LEU A 513 29.37 5.85 14.42
N GLN A 514 30.67 5.81 14.71
CA GLN A 514 31.44 6.97 15.16
C GLN A 514 32.39 7.39 14.06
N MET A 515 32.21 8.60 13.55
CA MET A 515 33.16 9.20 12.60
C MET A 515 34.45 9.60 13.30
N GLU A 516 35.57 9.54 12.58
CA GLU A 516 36.82 10.18 13.00
C GLU A 516 36.62 11.70 13.16
N LYS A 517 37.39 12.30 14.08
CA LYS A 517 37.21 13.69 14.50
C LYS A 517 37.25 14.66 13.31
N VAL A 518 36.16 15.41 13.14
CA VAL A 518 35.97 16.37 12.05
C VAL A 518 36.33 17.78 12.52
N ALA A 519 37.01 18.56 11.66
CA ALA A 519 37.38 19.95 11.95
C ALA A 519 36.27 20.98 11.64
N ILE A 520 35.05 20.51 11.33
CA ILE A 520 33.90 21.29 10.87
C ILE A 520 32.78 21.08 11.89
N GLU A 521 32.01 22.13 12.18
CA GLU A 521 30.82 22.01 13.03
C GLU A 521 29.74 21.20 12.30
N LEU A 522 29.32 20.08 12.89
CA LEU A 522 28.31 19.19 12.33
C LEU A 522 26.91 19.64 12.74
N CYS A 523 25.95 19.52 11.82
CA CYS A 523 24.55 19.80 12.08
C CYS A 523 23.86 18.54 12.58
N ALA A 524 23.58 18.47 13.88
CA ALA A 524 22.81 17.37 14.46
C ALA A 524 21.33 17.47 14.08
N ILE A 525 20.71 16.33 13.78
CA ILE A 525 19.27 16.27 13.51
C ILE A 525 18.48 16.60 14.78
N ARG A 526 17.35 17.28 14.63
CA ARG A 526 16.44 17.57 15.74
C ARG A 526 15.35 16.49 15.81
N PRO A 527 15.20 15.74 16.92
CA PRO A 527 14.13 14.76 17.05
C PRO A 527 12.76 15.43 17.29
N GLU A 528 11.70 14.75 16.86
CA GLU A 528 10.31 15.00 17.26
C GLU A 528 9.73 13.68 17.77
N PHE A 529 9.50 13.61 19.09
CA PHE A 529 9.00 12.38 19.74
C PHE A 529 7.48 12.28 19.71
N VAL A 530 6.76 13.37 19.40
CA VAL A 530 5.33 13.29 19.12
C VAL A 530 5.13 12.62 17.76
N CYS A 531 4.36 11.53 17.76
CA CYS A 531 4.08 10.80 16.52
C CYS A 531 3.21 11.65 15.58
N PRO A 532 3.56 11.79 14.29
CA PRO A 532 2.75 12.53 13.35
C PRO A 532 1.41 11.81 13.10
N ALA A 533 0.35 12.58 12.85
CA ALA A 533 -0.94 12.03 12.47
C ALA A 533 -0.90 11.51 11.03
N ALA A 534 -1.79 10.58 10.71
CA ALA A 534 -1.99 10.15 9.33
C ALA A 534 -2.50 11.35 8.49
N GLY A 535 -1.89 11.58 7.33
CA GLY A 535 -2.15 12.74 6.48
C GLY A 535 -1.23 13.94 6.72
N SER A 536 -0.44 13.98 7.81
CA SER A 536 0.53 15.06 8.03
C SER A 536 1.62 15.07 6.95
N SER A 537 2.02 16.25 6.47
CA SER A 537 3.07 16.41 5.47
C SER A 537 4.45 16.01 6.01
N VAL A 538 5.19 15.24 5.22
CA VAL A 538 6.52 14.75 5.55
C VAL A 538 7.45 14.76 4.35
N TYR A 539 8.75 14.73 4.63
CA TYR A 539 9.81 14.68 3.63
C TYR A 539 10.78 13.55 3.94
N VAL A 540 11.15 12.81 2.90
CA VAL A 540 12.20 11.78 2.91
C VAL A 540 13.49 12.41 2.42
N ILE A 541 14.56 12.25 3.19
CA ILE A 541 15.91 12.69 2.82
C ILE A 541 16.88 11.50 2.89
N GLY A 542 17.56 11.20 1.80
CA GLY A 542 18.53 10.10 1.74
C GLY A 542 19.28 9.97 0.41
N HIS A 543 20.34 9.15 0.38
CA HIS A 543 21.25 8.92 -0.74
C HIS A 543 20.90 7.66 -1.57
N GLY A 544 19.62 7.44 -1.88
CA GLY A 544 19.15 6.22 -2.54
C GLY A 544 19.07 6.25 -4.07
N LEU A 545 19.10 7.42 -4.72
CA LEU A 545 18.75 7.45 -6.15
C LEU A 545 19.88 6.93 -7.04
N LEU A 546 21.12 7.30 -6.74
CA LEU A 546 22.30 6.93 -7.51
C LEU A 546 23.45 6.54 -6.57
N GLY A 547 24.31 5.65 -7.04
CA GLY A 547 25.39 5.11 -6.23
C GLY A 547 26.41 6.18 -5.74
N PRO A 548 27.30 5.80 -4.81
CA PRO A 548 28.24 6.71 -4.12
C PRO A 548 29.15 7.54 -5.03
N ARG A 549 29.38 7.06 -6.26
CA ARG A 549 30.28 7.68 -7.25
C ARG A 549 29.61 8.74 -8.12
N SER A 550 28.30 8.94 -7.97
CA SER A 550 27.55 9.89 -8.79
C SER A 550 27.89 11.36 -8.52
N GLY A 551 28.54 11.67 -7.40
CA GLY A 551 28.77 13.04 -6.95
C GLY A 551 27.49 13.78 -6.57
N LEU A 552 26.34 13.10 -6.50
CA LEU A 552 25.08 13.72 -6.11
C LEU A 552 24.93 13.79 -4.58
N GLY A 553 24.33 14.88 -4.12
CA GLY A 553 23.89 15.03 -2.73
C GLY A 553 22.71 14.12 -2.38
N SER A 554 22.18 14.28 -1.16
CA SER A 554 20.98 13.57 -0.75
C SER A 554 19.77 14.00 -1.60
N SER A 555 18.91 13.05 -1.90
CA SER A 555 17.63 13.29 -2.57
C SER A 555 16.58 13.72 -1.54
N LEU A 556 15.62 14.56 -1.97
CA LEU A 556 14.48 15.02 -1.18
C LEU A 556 13.18 14.61 -1.90
N SER A 557 12.35 13.84 -1.22
CA SER A 557 11.01 13.46 -1.70
C SER A 557 9.94 13.96 -0.73
N SER A 558 8.84 14.52 -1.24
CA SER A 558 7.71 14.97 -0.41
C SER A 558 6.54 14.00 -0.48
N GLY A 559 5.76 13.94 0.60
CA GLY A 559 4.54 13.17 0.69
C GLY A 559 3.80 13.44 2.01
N VAL A 560 2.95 12.49 2.40
CA VAL A 560 2.24 12.51 3.68
C VAL A 560 2.48 11.22 4.45
N VAL A 561 2.24 11.21 5.76
CA VAL A 561 2.13 9.98 6.53
C VAL A 561 0.90 9.22 6.04
N SER A 562 1.11 8.09 5.38
CA SER A 562 0.04 7.24 4.84
C SER A 562 -0.66 6.47 5.95
N LYS A 563 0.11 5.92 6.88
CA LYS A 563 -0.38 5.11 8.01
C LYS A 563 0.60 5.15 9.17
N VAL A 564 0.06 5.14 10.38
CA VAL A 564 0.79 4.89 11.63
C VAL A 564 0.30 3.57 12.20
N ILE A 565 1.22 2.64 12.43
CA ILE A 565 0.94 1.37 13.08
C ILE A 565 1.36 1.51 14.53
N LYS A 566 0.43 1.23 15.45
CA LYS A 566 0.66 1.29 16.89
C LYS A 566 0.38 -0.06 17.56
N ILE A 567 1.01 -0.31 18.69
CA ILE A 567 0.76 -1.47 19.56
C ILE A 567 0.45 -1.00 20.99
N PRO A 568 -0.33 -1.78 21.77
CA PRO A 568 -0.62 -1.43 23.15
C PRO A 568 0.65 -1.28 24.00
N SER A 569 0.82 -0.16 24.69
CA SER A 569 2.02 0.11 25.50
C SER A 569 2.27 -0.92 26.59
N ALA A 570 1.21 -1.50 27.17
CA ALA A 570 1.31 -2.59 28.15
C ALA A 570 2.02 -3.85 27.62
N GLN A 571 2.02 -4.06 26.30
CA GLN A 571 2.70 -5.18 25.63
C GLN A 571 4.09 -4.80 25.10
N HIS A 572 4.48 -3.53 25.21
CA HIS A 572 5.78 -3.02 24.78
C HIS A 572 6.83 -3.00 25.92
N SER A 573 6.41 -2.84 27.19
CA SER A 573 7.31 -2.84 28.35
C SER A 573 6.85 -3.80 29.45
N GLN A 574 7.67 -4.80 29.79
CA GLN A 574 7.45 -5.67 30.96
C GLN A 574 7.80 -4.99 32.32
N LEU A 575 7.77 -3.66 32.42
CA LEU A 575 8.05 -2.94 33.66
C LEU A 575 6.85 -2.04 34.02
N PRO A 576 6.38 -2.05 35.29
CA PRO A 576 5.31 -1.16 35.71
C PRO A 576 5.82 0.29 35.68
N SER A 577 5.22 1.15 34.87
CA SER A 577 5.42 2.59 34.95
C SER A 577 4.76 3.12 36.23
N THR A 578 5.55 3.77 37.09
CA THR A 578 5.08 4.44 38.32
C THR A 578 4.49 5.84 38.06
N SER A 579 3.86 6.03 36.90
CA SER A 579 3.20 7.30 36.56
C SER A 579 1.93 7.02 35.77
N GLU A 580 0.79 7.34 36.39
CA GLU A 580 -0.59 7.05 35.98
C GLU A 580 -1.06 7.80 34.70
N THR A 581 -0.18 8.14 33.75
CA THR A 581 -0.53 9.04 32.64
C THR A 581 -0.43 8.48 31.20
N ASP A 582 0.19 7.33 30.96
CA ASP A 582 0.45 6.87 29.56
C ASP A 582 -0.17 5.50 29.22
N ASN A 583 -1.50 5.38 29.32
CA ASN A 583 -2.28 4.35 28.60
C ASN A 583 -2.43 4.74 27.11
N MET A 584 -1.34 4.99 26.40
CA MET A 584 -1.38 5.39 24.99
C MET A 584 -0.68 4.34 24.13
N ASP A 585 -1.26 3.96 22.99
CA ASP A 585 -0.65 3.02 22.05
C ASP A 585 0.70 3.54 21.52
N MET A 586 1.73 2.70 21.57
CA MET A 586 3.08 3.01 21.11
C MET A 586 3.20 2.88 19.59
N PRO A 587 3.58 3.93 18.85
CA PRO A 587 3.86 3.82 17.42
C PRO A 587 5.10 2.95 17.19
N VAL A 588 5.02 2.03 16.24
CA VAL A 588 6.11 1.09 15.92
C VAL A 588 6.52 1.09 14.46
N MET A 589 5.69 1.64 13.57
CA MET A 589 5.98 1.73 12.14
C MET A 589 5.22 2.89 11.50
N LEU A 590 5.92 3.67 10.68
CA LEU A 590 5.34 4.71 9.83
C LEU A 590 5.39 4.27 8.37
N GLN A 591 4.34 4.58 7.62
CA GLN A 591 4.31 4.48 6.16
C GLN A 591 4.13 5.88 5.57
N THR A 592 4.80 6.20 4.45
CA THR A 592 4.62 7.47 3.75
C THR A 592 4.45 7.30 2.24
N THR A 593 3.73 8.23 1.61
CA THR A 593 3.60 8.34 0.15
C THR A 593 4.82 8.98 -0.52
N ALA A 594 5.74 9.55 0.27
CA ALA A 594 7.01 10.07 -0.23
C ALA A 594 7.84 8.93 -0.81
N ALA A 595 8.47 9.16 -1.97
CA ALA A 595 9.26 8.13 -2.63
C ALA A 595 10.57 7.86 -1.88
N VAL A 596 10.81 6.58 -1.57
CA VAL A 596 12.04 6.06 -0.96
C VAL A 596 12.71 5.12 -1.96
N HIS A 597 13.98 5.37 -2.28
CA HIS A 597 14.75 4.56 -3.22
C HIS A 597 15.78 3.67 -2.50
N PRO A 598 16.21 2.53 -3.09
CA PRO A 598 17.25 1.68 -2.49
C PRO A 598 18.52 2.46 -2.15
N GLY A 599 19.00 2.39 -0.90
CA GLY A 599 20.12 3.21 -0.41
C GLY A 599 19.70 4.47 0.36
N ALA A 600 18.41 4.85 0.32
CA ALA A 600 17.85 5.83 1.25
C ALA A 600 17.57 5.23 2.65
N SER A 601 17.67 3.91 2.81
CA SER A 601 17.71 3.25 4.12
C SER A 601 18.77 3.88 4.99
N GLY A 602 18.49 4.06 6.27
CA GLY A 602 19.31 4.79 7.23
C GLY A 602 19.16 6.31 7.10
N GLY A 603 18.34 6.78 6.14
CA GLY A 603 18.00 8.19 5.95
C GLY A 603 16.87 8.63 6.86
N VAL A 604 16.46 9.89 6.75
CA VAL A 604 15.53 10.52 7.69
C VAL A 604 14.18 10.83 7.06
N LEU A 605 13.13 10.59 7.84
CA LEU A 605 11.78 11.11 7.60
C LEU A 605 11.57 12.34 8.51
N VAL A 606 11.30 13.50 7.92
CA VAL A 606 11.11 14.76 8.67
C VAL A 606 9.73 15.40 8.46
N ASN A 607 9.25 16.13 9.45
CA ASN A 607 8.05 16.96 9.34
C ASN A 607 8.35 18.29 8.60
N SER A 608 7.33 19.12 8.40
CA SER A 608 7.46 20.46 7.78
C SER A 608 8.37 21.43 8.56
N HIS A 609 8.62 21.16 9.84
CA HIS A 609 9.55 21.90 10.69
C HIS A 609 10.99 21.35 10.66
N GLY A 610 11.30 20.41 9.76
CA GLY A 610 12.64 19.82 9.63
C GLY A 610 13.08 18.96 10.82
N GLN A 611 12.14 18.54 11.67
CA GLN A 611 12.42 17.63 12.78
C GLN A 611 12.20 16.17 12.33
N MET A 612 13.05 15.27 12.80
CA MET A 612 12.97 13.85 12.54
C MET A 612 11.75 13.23 13.23
N VAL A 613 10.88 12.63 12.43
CA VAL A 613 9.75 11.82 12.89
C VAL A 613 9.97 10.32 12.69
N GLY A 614 10.99 9.93 11.91
CA GLY A 614 11.37 8.52 11.78
C GLY A 614 12.68 8.27 11.02
N LEU A 615 13.19 7.05 11.17
CA LEU A 615 14.34 6.48 10.45
C LEU A 615 13.83 5.61 9.31
N ILE A 616 14.26 5.89 8.08
CA ILE A 616 13.87 5.12 6.89
C ILE A 616 14.54 3.75 6.97
N THR A 617 13.76 2.67 6.94
CA THR A 617 14.29 1.31 7.16
C THR A 617 14.16 0.42 5.94
N SER A 618 12.96 0.30 5.37
CA SER A 618 12.74 -0.66 4.28
C SER A 618 11.69 -0.19 3.27
N ASN A 619 11.74 -0.78 2.09
CA ASN A 619 10.73 -0.66 1.04
C ASN A 619 10.10 -2.02 0.79
N ALA A 620 8.82 -2.03 0.41
CA ALA A 620 8.22 -3.21 -0.18
C ALA A 620 8.89 -3.51 -1.53
N LYS A 621 9.12 -4.80 -1.79
CA LYS A 621 9.62 -5.30 -3.06
C LYS A 621 8.59 -6.24 -3.66
N HIS A 622 8.30 -6.06 -4.94
CA HIS A 622 7.50 -7.00 -5.69
C HIS A 622 8.32 -8.26 -6.01
N GLY A 623 7.64 -9.38 -6.28
CA GLY A 623 8.23 -10.70 -6.51
C GLY A 623 9.33 -10.78 -7.58
N GLY A 624 9.31 -9.88 -8.56
CA GLY A 624 10.39 -9.71 -9.55
C GLY A 624 11.62 -8.95 -9.03
N GLY A 625 11.74 -8.73 -7.72
CA GLY A 625 12.80 -7.96 -7.06
C GLY A 625 12.68 -6.43 -7.21
N SER A 626 11.67 -5.93 -7.94
CA SER A 626 11.48 -4.50 -8.15
C SER A 626 10.95 -3.81 -6.89
N THR A 627 11.58 -2.70 -6.52
CA THR A 627 11.19 -1.91 -5.35
C THR A 627 9.93 -1.10 -5.66
N ILE A 628 8.99 -1.02 -4.70
CA ILE A 628 7.81 -0.14 -4.77
C ILE A 628 8.13 1.14 -3.97
N PRO A 629 8.56 2.24 -4.59
CA PRO A 629 9.19 3.35 -3.86
C PRO A 629 8.25 4.08 -2.88
N ARG A 630 6.94 4.05 -3.14
CA ARG A 630 5.91 4.72 -2.34
C ARG A 630 5.19 3.81 -1.36
N LEU A 631 5.71 2.59 -1.17
CA LEU A 631 5.31 1.68 -0.10
C LEU A 631 6.57 1.36 0.72
N ASN A 632 6.78 2.15 1.76
CA ASN A 632 7.99 2.13 2.57
C ASN A 632 7.63 2.16 4.06
N PHE A 633 8.59 1.73 4.88
CA PHE A 633 8.43 1.54 6.31
C PHE A 633 9.58 2.21 7.05
N SER A 634 9.22 3.04 8.03
CA SER A 634 10.17 3.79 8.86
C SER A 634 9.96 3.48 10.34
N ILE A 635 11.05 3.38 11.10
CA ILE A 635 11.00 3.28 12.57
C ILE A 635 10.64 4.67 13.12
N PRO A 636 9.55 4.83 13.88
CA PRO A 636 9.16 6.12 14.45
C PRO A 636 10.25 6.69 15.37
N CYS A 637 10.43 8.01 15.37
CA CYS A 637 11.43 8.67 16.22
C CYS A 637 11.16 8.44 17.71
N LYS A 638 9.88 8.27 18.11
CA LYS A 638 9.50 7.89 19.47
C LYS A 638 10.14 6.56 19.90
N SER A 639 10.23 5.58 19.01
CA SER A 639 10.89 4.28 19.27
C SER A 639 12.41 4.39 19.40
N LEU A 640 12.99 5.53 18.97
CA LEU A 640 14.42 5.82 18.99
C LEU A 640 14.84 6.76 20.12
N GLU A 641 13.96 7.08 21.07
CA GLU A 641 14.24 8.01 22.18
C GLU A 641 15.52 7.64 22.95
N MET A 642 15.77 6.34 23.13
CA MET A 642 16.97 5.83 23.80
C MET A 642 18.27 6.10 23.02
N VAL A 643 18.21 6.11 21.69
CA VAL A 643 19.36 6.46 20.83
C VAL A 643 19.75 7.93 21.03
N PHE A 644 18.76 8.82 21.12
CA PHE A 644 19.01 10.23 21.37
C PHE A 644 19.57 10.48 22.78
N LYS A 645 19.03 9.80 23.81
CA LYS A 645 19.57 9.84 25.18
C LYS A 645 21.02 9.36 25.24
N TYR A 646 21.36 8.29 24.50
CA TYR A 646 22.75 7.85 24.37
C TYR A 646 23.63 8.92 23.71
N SER A 647 23.15 9.62 22.68
CA SER A 647 23.94 10.64 21.99
C SER A 647 24.33 11.85 22.87
N GLU A 648 23.58 12.08 23.95
CA GLU A 648 23.82 13.15 24.93
C GLU A 648 24.68 12.69 26.11
N ASN A 649 24.49 11.46 26.60
CA ASN A 649 25.08 10.97 27.86
C ASN A 649 26.21 9.94 27.67
N GLU A 650 26.35 9.36 26.49
CA GLU A 650 27.31 8.31 26.12
C GLU A 650 27.25 7.03 27.00
N ASP A 651 26.18 6.83 27.77
CA ASP A 651 25.97 5.64 28.61
C ASP A 651 25.48 4.44 27.79
N SER A 652 26.35 3.46 27.59
CA SER A 652 26.07 2.26 26.79
C SER A 652 24.94 1.38 27.33
N THR A 653 24.63 1.45 28.63
CA THR A 653 23.57 0.61 29.24
C THR A 653 22.18 0.94 28.70
N ILE A 654 21.99 2.18 28.22
CA ILE A 654 20.77 2.68 27.57
C ILE A 654 20.46 1.89 26.29
N LEU A 655 21.51 1.47 25.55
CA LEU A 655 21.38 0.78 24.28
C LEU A 655 20.98 -0.70 24.43
N GLU A 656 21.27 -1.33 25.58
CA GLU A 656 20.89 -2.72 25.86
C GLU A 656 19.37 -2.94 25.81
N GLN A 657 18.57 -1.88 26.03
CA GLN A 657 17.12 -1.97 25.90
C GLN A 657 16.67 -2.21 24.45
N LEU A 658 17.43 -1.75 23.46
CA LEU A 658 17.15 -2.00 22.04
C LEU A 658 17.43 -3.46 21.67
N ASP A 659 18.24 -4.18 22.45
CA ASP A 659 18.57 -5.59 22.23
C ASP A 659 17.52 -6.56 22.78
N LYS A 660 16.56 -6.06 23.57
CA LYS A 660 15.52 -6.90 24.15
C LYS A 660 14.65 -7.53 23.05
N PRO A 661 14.41 -8.85 23.08
CA PRO A 661 13.50 -9.49 22.14
C PRO A 661 12.07 -8.98 22.37
N ASN A 662 11.34 -8.75 21.28
CA ASN A 662 9.93 -8.39 21.32
C ASN A 662 9.22 -9.06 20.14
N GLU A 663 8.55 -10.20 20.40
CA GLU A 663 7.88 -11.00 19.37
C GLU A 663 6.76 -10.24 18.66
N LEU A 664 6.04 -9.39 19.40
CA LEU A 664 4.98 -8.56 18.85
C LEU A 664 5.55 -7.60 17.81
N LEU A 665 6.60 -6.86 18.18
CA LEU A 665 7.28 -5.92 17.30
C LEU A 665 7.92 -6.63 16.10
N SER A 666 8.59 -7.77 16.32
CA SER A 666 9.12 -8.61 15.23
C SER A 666 8.02 -9.05 14.25
N SER A 667 6.85 -9.45 14.76
CA SER A 667 5.70 -9.86 13.94
C SER A 667 5.13 -8.70 13.13
N VAL A 668 5.08 -7.50 13.72
CA VAL A 668 4.65 -6.29 13.01
C VAL A 668 5.63 -5.94 11.89
N TRP A 669 6.94 -5.97 12.13
CA TRP A 669 7.95 -5.70 11.10
C TRP A 669 8.04 -6.78 10.03
N ALA A 670 7.68 -8.02 10.36
CA ALA A 670 7.52 -9.12 9.41
C ALA A 670 6.21 -9.04 8.60
N LEU A 671 5.41 -7.98 8.76
CA LEU A 671 4.11 -7.79 8.10
C LEU A 671 3.18 -9.01 8.28
N ALA A 672 3.27 -9.69 9.43
CA ALA A 672 2.45 -10.83 9.76
C ALA A 672 1.03 -10.40 10.14
N LYS A 673 0.06 -11.33 10.07
CA LYS A 673 -1.30 -11.10 10.58
C LYS A 673 -1.22 -10.65 12.05
N ALA A 674 -2.11 -9.73 12.45
CA ALA A 674 -2.14 -9.17 13.79
C ALA A 674 -2.02 -10.29 14.85
N PRO A 675 -1.08 -10.17 15.81
CA PRO A 675 -0.92 -11.18 16.86
C PRO A 675 -2.21 -11.34 17.65
N SER A 676 -2.55 -12.57 18.03
CA SER A 676 -3.78 -12.87 18.79
C SER A 676 -3.88 -12.17 20.14
N SER A 677 -2.79 -11.55 20.61
CA SER A 677 -2.71 -10.74 21.82
C SER A 677 -3.17 -9.29 21.62
N ILE A 678 -3.30 -8.80 20.37
CA ILE A 678 -3.85 -7.48 20.08
C ILE A 678 -5.35 -7.67 19.73
N PRO A 679 -6.29 -6.98 20.40
CA PRO A 679 -7.72 -7.08 20.11
C PRO A 679 -8.12 -6.42 18.78
N PHE A 680 -7.24 -6.40 17.76
CA PHE A 680 -7.47 -5.70 16.50
C PHE A 680 -8.41 -6.45 15.56
N LEU A 681 -8.61 -7.76 15.75
CA LEU A 681 -9.50 -8.60 14.95
C LEU A 681 -10.12 -9.67 15.84
N SER A 682 -11.36 -9.47 16.31
CA SER A 682 -12.19 -10.60 16.68
C SER A 682 -12.51 -11.37 15.39
N SER A 683 -11.68 -12.35 15.03
CA SER A 683 -12.00 -13.26 13.95
C SER A 683 -13.31 -13.97 14.28
N PRO A 684 -14.26 -14.14 13.34
CA PRO A 684 -15.32 -15.12 13.52
C PRO A 684 -14.69 -16.52 13.77
N PRO A 685 -15.38 -17.43 14.47
CA PRO A 685 -14.78 -18.64 14.99
C PRO A 685 -14.47 -19.63 13.87
N GLU A 686 -13.25 -19.60 13.34
CA GLU A 686 -12.73 -20.70 12.52
C GLU A 686 -11.88 -21.63 13.38
N LYS A 687 -12.34 -22.88 13.48
CA LYS A 687 -11.60 -23.98 14.10
C LYS A 687 -10.50 -24.44 13.15
N SER A 688 -9.24 -24.08 13.38
CA SER A 688 -8.11 -24.97 13.08
C SER A 688 -6.82 -24.50 13.76
N ARG A 689 -6.04 -25.47 14.25
CA ARG A 689 -4.76 -25.31 14.94
C ARG A 689 -3.64 -25.11 13.90
N GLU A 690 -2.70 -24.22 14.24
CA GLU A 690 -1.29 -24.21 13.80
C GLU A 690 -1.00 -24.06 12.29
N ALA A 691 -0.99 -22.81 11.80
CA ALA A 691 -0.06 -22.27 10.77
C ALA A 691 -0.38 -20.78 10.51
N LYS A 692 0.29 -19.84 11.19
CA LYS A 692 -0.12 -18.40 11.20
C LYS A 692 0.92 -17.38 10.71
N VAL A 693 2.04 -17.78 10.11
CA VAL A 693 3.19 -16.84 9.99
C VAL A 693 3.49 -16.27 8.58
N LEU A 694 2.91 -16.73 7.48
CA LEU A 694 3.46 -16.38 6.16
C LEU A 694 2.40 -16.17 5.09
N GLU A 695 1.85 -14.95 4.94
CA GLU A 695 1.00 -14.67 3.77
C GLU A 695 1.43 -13.44 2.98
N PHE A 696 1.55 -12.26 3.59
CA PHE A 696 2.07 -11.10 2.87
C PHE A 696 3.57 -11.22 2.58
N SER A 697 4.37 -11.59 3.58
CA SER A 697 5.81 -11.80 3.40
C SER A 697 6.12 -13.02 2.52
N LYS A 698 5.28 -14.05 2.59
CA LYS A 698 5.31 -15.18 1.65
C LYS A 698 4.98 -14.69 0.23
N PHE A 699 3.97 -13.84 0.06
CA PHE A 699 3.66 -13.23 -1.24
C PHE A 699 4.83 -12.41 -1.81
N LEU A 700 5.52 -11.61 -0.99
CA LEU A 700 6.72 -10.89 -1.45
C LEU A 700 7.86 -11.84 -1.85
N ALA A 701 7.91 -13.06 -1.27
CA ALA A 701 9.01 -14.04 -1.43
C ALA A 701 8.75 -15.20 -2.42
N GLU A 702 7.55 -15.77 -2.49
CA GLU A 702 7.15 -16.95 -3.30
C GLU A 702 7.26 -16.72 -4.80
N GLN A 703 7.28 -15.46 -5.21
CA GLN A 703 7.46 -15.08 -6.60
C GLN A 703 8.95 -15.08 -7.03
N GLU A 704 9.89 -15.33 -6.11
CA GLU A 704 11.29 -15.67 -6.45
C GLU A 704 11.46 -17.16 -6.85
N GLU A 705 10.65 -18.08 -6.33
CA GLU A 705 10.86 -19.52 -6.54
C GLU A 705 10.44 -19.99 -7.94
N GLY A 706 9.49 -19.30 -8.57
CA GLY A 706 9.10 -19.54 -9.97
C GLY A 706 10.21 -19.25 -11.00
N LEU A 707 11.30 -18.60 -10.59
CA LEU A 707 12.48 -18.31 -11.43
C LEU A 707 13.71 -19.14 -11.04
N LYS A 708 13.68 -19.89 -9.93
CA LYS A 708 14.79 -20.77 -9.51
C LYS A 708 14.61 -22.23 -9.95
N SER A 709 13.43 -22.63 -10.44
CA SER A 709 13.23 -23.92 -11.14
C SER A 709 13.53 -23.79 -12.64
N GLY A 710 14.77 -23.43 -12.96
CA GLY A 710 15.26 -23.28 -14.34
C GLY A 710 16.64 -23.91 -14.53
N ASN A 711 16.92 -25.03 -13.86
CA ASN A 711 18.04 -25.88 -14.23
C ASN A 711 17.65 -26.66 -15.49
N ASP A 712 17.78 -26.01 -16.66
CA ASP A 712 18.03 -26.68 -17.94
C ASP A 712 18.27 -25.66 -19.07
N ILE A 713 19.21 -24.72 -18.92
CA ILE A 713 19.75 -23.99 -20.08
C ILE A 713 21.25 -23.70 -19.93
N VAL A 714 22.07 -24.71 -20.22
CA VAL A 714 23.41 -24.55 -20.81
C VAL A 714 23.51 -25.65 -21.88
N PRO A 715 23.55 -25.35 -23.21
CA PRO A 715 24.59 -24.51 -23.79
C PRO A 715 24.14 -23.68 -25.03
N PHE A 716 23.99 -22.36 -24.90
CA PHE A 716 24.01 -21.44 -26.06
C PHE A 716 24.75 -20.14 -25.73
N LEU A 717 25.97 -20.27 -25.21
CA LEU A 717 26.94 -19.16 -25.15
C LEU A 717 28.30 -19.62 -25.70
N ARG A 718 28.33 -19.85 -27.00
CA ARG A 718 29.53 -19.63 -27.83
C ARG A 718 29.09 -18.88 -29.07
N HIS A 719 29.16 -17.54 -29.01
CA HIS A 719 29.98 -16.75 -29.93
C HIS A 719 29.67 -15.25 -29.82
N LYS A 720 30.74 -14.50 -29.53
CA LYS A 720 31.10 -13.18 -30.08
C LYS A 720 30.18 -11.98 -29.83
N ILE A 721 30.68 -11.14 -28.92
CA ILE A 721 30.68 -9.67 -29.01
C ILE A 721 31.06 -9.23 -30.44
N PRO A 722 30.42 -8.20 -31.01
CA PRO A 722 31.06 -6.88 -31.00
C PRO A 722 30.11 -5.72 -30.66
N SER A 723 30.64 -4.84 -29.82
CA SER A 723 30.43 -3.39 -29.74
C SER A 723 29.71 -2.71 -30.92
N LYS A 724 28.77 -1.79 -30.61
CA LYS A 724 28.94 -0.35 -30.87
C LYS A 724 27.68 0.47 -30.49
N ILE A 725 27.98 1.57 -29.78
CA ILE A 725 27.19 2.78 -29.46
C ILE A 725 26.15 2.61 -28.36
#